data_AF-A0A9P4IDA2-F1
#
_entry.id   AF-A0A9P4IDA2-F1
#
_cell.length_a   1.000
_cell.length_b   1.000
_cell.length_c   1.000
_cell.angle_alpha   90.00
_cell.angle_beta   90.00
_cell.angle_gamma   90.00
#
_symmetry.space_group_name_H-M   'P 1'
#
loop_
_entity.id
_entity.type
_entity.pdbx_description
1 polymer ?
#
loop_
_entity_poly.entity_id
_entity_poly.type
_entity_poly.pdbx_seq_one_letter_code
_entity_poly.pdbx_strand_id
1 'polypeptide(L)'
;MKGAAARSLSALVFGSACARTVEGAFLKPRADNGLVLTPPMGWNTYNHYACLPNETIVLSNAQALVDLGLNDVGYYYVTTDCGWTVSERTDNGTLTWNASLFPSGLPEMGRKIHELGLGFGVYSDAGVQMCMNGLPNQTGSLYHESVDANTFSAWKADLLKYDNCYSVKEDGYPDADYSPPSPISPRMTTMASALKATGRSIMFAICDWGVDFPSAWAPKIGNTWRITNDIIPAWRTIARIINQAVPQTSYAGPGRWLDLDMLEIGNHFFNEAEEQTHMSLWSIIKSPLIIGTALKDEFTSISKNSLAILSNEDVIGFNQDSLGVAASFRRRWTEDEYEVWAGPLSGGRTVAALVNWRNKTRSLALDLPDIGIQRAATVKSVWDNGTKSSNVLTWYGESVPAHGTMLLELSMGSPAGTYEASHFAYTKGNRTVFENVYGITSSKGYAMSIAFDLQKKTYSKHMLAVQTSCESGWTTNHTSPNTVITVPITLDAINNNTITLESSLSLPIKYISIQAPNGTYYPSTYFALTGSANRTRCHQDLCKPVGSKIGNISPSGGASISMPRGPSDRAGPKYVEIDFTNNDIALSTSWTNGTNTRNLTIAVNEVTTRIELPISGRSSELFSPGRGWEDTGTFGVLLDGFGTGKKTSDEVIVSNIGGEHGIQPQGAEFVGMRVF
;
A
#
# COMPACT_ATOMS: atom_id res chain seq x y z
N MET A 1 -10.73 2.15 -78.07
CA MET A 1 -9.35 2.51 -78.46
C MET A 1 -8.60 2.94 -77.22
N LYS A 2 -7.46 2.29 -76.94
CA LYS A 2 -6.25 2.72 -76.15
C LYS A 2 -6.50 3.50 -74.84
N GLY A 3 -6.04 3.13 -73.64
CA GLY A 3 -5.07 2.15 -73.16
C GLY A 3 -4.31 2.72 -71.93
N ALA A 4 -3.86 1.83 -71.02
CA ALA A 4 -2.84 2.00 -69.96
C ALA A 4 -3.20 2.84 -68.70
N ALA A 5 -2.73 2.56 -67.47
CA ALA A 5 -2.04 1.42 -66.86
C ALA A 5 -2.06 1.64 -65.31
N ALA A 6 -1.95 0.54 -64.57
CA ALA A 6 -2.01 0.47 -63.11
C ALA A 6 -0.78 1.05 -62.39
N ARG A 7 -0.99 1.61 -61.18
CA ARG A 7 -0.04 1.60 -60.05
C ARG A 7 -0.82 1.61 -58.72
N SER A 8 -0.91 0.45 -58.07
CA SER A 8 -1.29 0.33 -56.66
C SER A 8 -0.11 0.70 -55.77
N LEU A 9 -0.28 1.67 -54.89
CA LEU A 9 0.56 1.85 -53.70
C LEU A 9 -0.05 1.03 -52.57
N SER A 10 0.57 -0.09 -52.21
CA SER A 10 0.33 -0.78 -50.95
C SER A 10 1.10 -0.07 -49.85
N ALA A 11 0.40 0.71 -49.02
CA ALA A 11 0.95 1.19 -47.75
C ALA A 11 0.98 0.01 -46.76
N LEU A 12 2.18 -0.36 -46.32
CA LEU A 12 2.39 -1.28 -45.20
C LEU A 12 1.79 -0.66 -43.93
N VAL A 13 0.74 -1.29 -43.42
CA VAL A 13 0.24 -1.08 -42.06
C VAL A 13 1.24 -1.76 -41.12
N PHE A 14 2.02 -0.96 -40.38
CA PHE A 14 2.70 -1.45 -39.19
C PHE A 14 1.62 -1.81 -38.16
N GLY A 15 1.43 -3.11 -37.92
CA GLY A 15 0.64 -3.60 -36.81
C GLY A 15 1.34 -3.25 -35.50
N SER A 16 0.97 -2.12 -34.90
CA SER A 16 1.20 -1.86 -33.49
C SER A 16 0.59 -3.00 -32.71
N ALA A 17 1.42 -3.75 -31.98
CA ALA A 17 0.96 -4.63 -30.94
C ALA A 17 0.09 -3.80 -29.99
N CYS A 18 -1.18 -4.18 -29.84
CA CYS A 18 -2.11 -3.61 -28.90
C CYS A 18 -1.46 -3.57 -27.52
N ALA A 19 -1.00 -2.39 -27.11
CA ALA A 19 -1.12 -2.00 -25.72
C ALA A 19 -2.62 -2.10 -25.41
N ARG A 20 -3.03 -3.13 -24.68
CA ARG A 20 -4.32 -3.10 -23.99
C ARG A 20 -4.20 -1.94 -23.02
N THR A 21 -4.68 -0.77 -23.43
CA THR A 21 -5.12 0.25 -22.49
C THR A 21 -6.16 -0.45 -21.63
N VAL A 22 -5.76 -0.88 -20.44
CA VAL A 22 -6.71 -1.06 -19.36
C VAL A 22 -7.30 0.33 -19.19
N GLU A 23 -8.52 0.54 -19.73
CA GLU A 23 -9.34 1.66 -19.31
C GLU A 23 -9.64 1.42 -17.83
N GLY A 24 -8.69 1.80 -16.98
CA GLY A 24 -8.95 2.05 -15.58
C GLY A 24 -10.03 3.11 -15.56
N ALA A 25 -11.20 2.77 -15.04
CA ALA A 25 -12.27 3.72 -14.81
C ALA A 25 -11.65 4.93 -14.09
N PHE A 26 -11.50 6.05 -14.81
CA PHE A 26 -10.99 7.28 -14.21
C PHE A 26 -11.93 7.66 -13.06
N LEU A 27 -11.45 7.54 -11.83
CA LEU A 27 -12.18 7.93 -10.63
C LEU A 27 -12.41 9.44 -10.68
N LYS A 28 -13.61 9.85 -11.13
CA LYS A 28 -14.04 11.26 -11.11
C LYS A 28 -13.81 11.88 -9.71
N PRO A 29 -13.37 13.15 -9.60
CA PRO A 29 -13.31 13.88 -8.33
C PRO A 29 -14.70 13.85 -7.68
N ARG A 30 -14.83 13.46 -6.40
CA ARG A 30 -16.14 13.04 -5.84
C ARG A 30 -16.55 13.62 -4.49
N ALA A 31 -15.72 14.41 -3.83
CA ALA A 31 -16.15 15.58 -3.07
C ALA A 31 -15.21 16.70 -3.52
N ASP A 32 -15.43 17.27 -4.72
CA ASP A 32 -14.61 18.37 -5.23
C ASP A 32 -14.99 19.68 -4.51
N ASN A 33 -14.75 19.70 -3.20
CA ASN A 33 -14.94 20.87 -2.34
C ASN A 33 -13.69 21.77 -2.30
N GLY A 34 -12.64 21.40 -3.05
CA GLY A 34 -11.37 22.12 -3.13
C GLY A 34 -10.47 22.00 -1.89
N LEU A 35 -10.85 21.21 -0.89
CA LEU A 35 -10.07 21.03 0.35
C LEU A 35 -9.12 19.84 0.25
N VAL A 36 -8.01 19.93 1.00
CA VAL A 36 -7.04 18.84 1.23
C VAL A 36 -6.63 18.10 -0.06
N LEU A 37 -6.19 18.86 -1.07
CA LEU A 37 -5.62 18.31 -2.31
C LEU A 37 -4.36 17.46 -2.06
N THR A 38 -3.76 17.60 -0.88
CA THR A 38 -2.79 16.71 -0.25
C THR A 38 -3.35 16.24 1.11
N PRO A 39 -2.84 15.14 1.70
CA PRO A 39 -3.33 14.66 3.00
C PRO A 39 -3.24 15.76 4.07
N PRO A 40 -4.26 15.91 4.93
CA PRO A 40 -4.23 16.92 5.98
C PRO A 40 -3.17 16.60 7.04
N MET A 41 -2.58 17.64 7.60
CA MET A 41 -1.60 17.54 8.70
C MET A 41 -2.07 18.41 9.87
N GLY A 42 -1.83 17.95 11.09
CA GLY A 42 -2.29 18.66 12.28
C GLY A 42 -1.96 17.96 13.58
N TRP A 43 -2.74 18.27 14.61
CA TRP A 43 -2.59 17.77 15.96
C TRP A 43 -3.98 17.49 16.57
N ASN A 44 -4.08 16.46 17.39
CA ASN A 44 -5.30 16.07 18.08
C ASN A 44 -5.00 15.70 19.55
N THR A 45 -5.91 16.07 20.45
CA THR A 45 -5.75 15.89 21.91
C THR A 45 -5.76 14.43 22.39
N TYR A 46 -6.37 13.50 21.65
CA TYR A 46 -6.86 12.23 22.21
C TYR A 46 -5.76 11.28 22.68
N ASN A 47 -4.74 10.97 21.87
CA ASN A 47 -3.79 9.90 22.23
C ASN A 47 -3.02 10.20 23.53
N HIS A 48 -2.66 11.47 23.78
CA HIS A 48 -1.95 11.85 25.01
C HIS A 48 -2.88 12.19 26.18
N TYR A 49 -4.00 12.88 25.93
CA TYR A 49 -4.87 13.41 27.00
C TYR A 49 -6.17 12.64 27.18
N ALA A 50 -6.43 11.62 26.36
CA ALA A 50 -7.72 10.93 26.26
C ALA A 50 -8.88 11.93 26.13
N CYS A 51 -10.02 11.65 26.77
CA CYS A 51 -11.14 12.59 26.86
C CYS A 51 -11.02 13.61 28.01
N LEU A 52 -9.80 14.00 28.40
CA LEU A 52 -9.55 14.98 29.45
C LEU A 52 -8.78 16.25 28.97
N PRO A 53 -9.02 16.80 27.76
CA PRO A 53 -8.41 18.07 27.38
C PRO A 53 -9.02 19.25 28.16
N ASN A 54 -8.29 20.36 28.21
CA ASN A 54 -8.81 21.65 28.65
C ASN A 54 -8.26 22.78 27.76
N GLU A 55 -8.81 23.99 27.90
CA GLU A 55 -8.42 25.14 27.07
C GLU A 55 -6.91 25.42 27.11
N THR A 56 -6.29 25.33 28.30
CA THR A 56 -4.84 25.56 28.45
C THR A 56 -4.02 24.56 27.65
N ILE A 57 -4.36 23.26 27.72
CA ILE A 57 -3.69 22.18 26.99
C ILE A 57 -3.81 22.42 25.48
N VAL A 58 -5.01 22.75 24.99
CA VAL A 58 -5.23 22.96 23.55
C VAL A 58 -4.43 24.16 23.05
N LEU A 59 -4.48 25.29 23.76
CA LEU A 59 -3.79 26.51 23.36
C LEU A 59 -2.26 26.39 23.51
N SER A 60 -1.74 25.67 24.51
CA SER A 60 -0.30 25.48 24.67
C SER A 60 0.29 24.63 23.54
N ASN A 61 -0.41 23.57 23.13
CA ASN A 61 0.00 22.73 22.00
C ASN A 61 -0.18 23.44 20.66
N ALA A 62 -1.25 24.24 20.48
CA ALA A 62 -1.41 25.09 19.31
C ALA A 62 -0.26 26.10 19.17
N GLN A 63 0.11 26.77 20.26
CA GLN A 63 1.27 27.67 20.27
C GLN A 63 2.56 26.89 19.99
N ALA A 64 2.71 25.68 20.52
CA ALA A 64 3.90 24.86 20.29
C ALA A 64 4.06 24.44 18.82
N LEU A 65 2.98 24.22 18.07
CA LEU A 65 3.07 23.98 16.62
C LEU A 65 3.79 25.13 15.91
N VAL A 66 3.55 26.38 16.34
CA VAL A 66 4.21 27.58 15.81
C VAL A 66 5.62 27.72 16.34
N ASP A 67 5.80 27.65 17.66
CA ASP A 67 7.11 27.85 18.31
C ASP A 67 8.16 26.83 17.86
N LEU A 68 7.72 25.60 17.54
CA LEU A 68 8.58 24.51 17.09
C LEU A 68 8.74 24.44 15.56
N GLY A 69 8.08 25.33 14.81
CA GLY A 69 8.13 25.38 13.33
C GLY A 69 7.40 24.22 12.64
N LEU A 70 6.51 23.51 13.34
CA LEU A 70 5.72 22.42 12.75
C LEU A 70 4.66 22.96 11.79
N ASN A 71 4.10 24.15 12.06
CA ASN A 71 3.19 24.83 11.13
C ASN A 71 3.87 25.15 9.78
N ASP A 72 5.17 25.48 9.79
CA ASP A 72 5.92 25.86 8.59
C ASP A 72 6.15 24.66 7.65
N VAL A 73 6.15 23.44 8.19
CA VAL A 73 6.23 22.18 7.42
C VAL A 73 4.85 21.56 7.17
N GLY A 74 3.76 22.25 7.54
CA GLY A 74 2.39 21.94 7.10
C GLY A 74 1.41 21.51 8.17
N TYR A 75 1.83 21.30 9.43
CA TYR A 75 0.90 20.93 10.52
C TYR A 75 -0.04 22.09 10.87
N TYR A 76 -1.27 22.04 10.35
CA TYR A 76 -2.18 23.18 10.32
C TYR A 76 -3.39 23.04 11.26
N TYR A 77 -4.01 21.86 11.30
CA TYR A 77 -5.26 21.67 12.07
C TYR A 77 -4.98 21.38 13.55
N VAL A 78 -5.69 22.04 14.46
CA VAL A 78 -5.69 21.77 15.91
C VAL A 78 -7.08 21.27 16.28
N THR A 79 -7.22 19.98 16.56
CA THR A 79 -8.52 19.35 16.83
C THR A 79 -8.69 19.04 18.31
N THR A 80 -9.72 19.61 18.93
CA THR A 80 -10.16 19.21 20.27
C THR A 80 -11.05 17.97 20.13
N ASP A 81 -10.53 16.83 20.56
CA ASP A 81 -11.24 15.55 20.58
C ASP A 81 -12.22 15.46 21.75
N CYS A 82 -12.75 14.28 22.08
CA CYS A 82 -13.69 14.10 23.19
C CYS A 82 -13.23 14.78 24.51
N GLY A 83 -14.20 15.10 25.35
CA GLY A 83 -14.05 15.73 26.67
C GLY A 83 -14.47 17.21 26.72
N TRP A 84 -14.78 17.82 25.57
CA TRP A 84 -15.11 19.24 25.50
C TRP A 84 -16.58 19.58 25.76
N THR A 85 -17.50 18.65 25.47
CA THR A 85 -18.95 18.88 25.53
C THR A 85 -19.55 18.48 26.90
N VAL A 86 -20.86 18.69 27.06
CA VAL A 86 -21.66 18.24 28.21
C VAL A 86 -22.82 17.35 27.74
N SER A 87 -23.58 16.78 28.67
CA SER A 87 -24.69 15.87 28.38
C SER A 87 -25.96 16.56 27.89
N GLU A 88 -26.03 17.88 28.04
CA GLU A 88 -27.21 18.68 27.80
C GLU A 88 -26.97 19.70 26.69
N ARG A 89 -27.89 19.74 25.73
CA ARG A 89 -27.94 20.82 24.74
C ARG A 89 -28.42 22.12 25.41
N THR A 90 -28.13 23.25 24.76
CA THR A 90 -28.74 24.52 25.16
C THR A 90 -30.26 24.49 24.95
N ASP A 91 -30.98 25.45 25.52
CA ASP A 91 -32.43 25.60 25.31
C ASP A 91 -32.83 25.72 23.82
N ASN A 92 -31.90 26.16 22.97
CA ASN A 92 -32.09 26.26 21.52
C ASN A 92 -31.68 24.99 20.76
N GLY A 93 -31.34 23.90 21.46
CA GLY A 93 -30.97 22.61 20.88
C GLY A 93 -29.54 22.53 20.35
N THR A 94 -28.70 23.55 20.55
CA THR A 94 -27.29 23.54 20.10
C THR A 94 -26.39 22.79 21.07
N LEU A 95 -25.27 22.27 20.58
CA LEU A 95 -24.18 21.83 21.45
C LEU A 95 -23.63 23.00 22.29
N THR A 96 -23.11 22.67 23.46
CA THR A 96 -22.39 23.57 24.37
C THR A 96 -21.22 22.84 25.00
N TRP A 97 -20.38 23.54 25.75
CA TRP A 97 -19.13 23.01 26.28
C TRP A 97 -19.08 22.98 27.79
N ASN A 98 -18.12 22.23 28.33
CA ASN A 98 -17.80 22.24 29.74
C ASN A 98 -17.06 23.56 30.09
N ALA A 99 -17.79 24.54 30.62
CA ALA A 99 -17.25 25.86 30.95
C ALA A 99 -16.17 25.84 32.05
N SER A 100 -16.05 24.76 32.83
CA SER A 100 -14.95 24.61 33.80
C SER A 100 -13.63 24.24 33.13
N LEU A 101 -13.69 23.43 32.05
CA LEU A 101 -12.51 23.02 31.27
C LEU A 101 -12.18 24.02 30.15
N PHE A 102 -13.21 24.67 29.60
CA PHE A 102 -13.13 25.63 28.50
C PHE A 102 -13.79 26.96 28.90
N PRO A 103 -13.17 27.74 29.82
CA PRO A 103 -13.80 28.93 30.41
C PRO A 103 -14.05 30.06 29.42
N SER A 104 -13.27 30.17 28.33
CA SER A 104 -13.55 31.14 27.26
C SER A 104 -14.53 30.61 26.20
N GLY A 105 -14.70 29.28 26.14
CA GLY A 105 -15.53 28.58 25.18
C GLY A 105 -14.86 28.31 23.84
N LEU A 106 -15.43 27.34 23.12
CA LEU A 106 -14.92 26.86 21.83
C LEU A 106 -14.85 27.95 20.74
N PRO A 107 -15.81 28.91 20.63
CA PRO A 107 -15.69 29.98 19.65
C PRO A 107 -14.46 30.87 19.89
N GLU A 108 -14.18 31.22 21.15
CA GLU A 108 -13.04 32.07 21.50
C GLU A 108 -11.72 31.31 21.36
N MET A 109 -11.69 30.03 21.72
CA MET A 109 -10.55 29.16 21.47
C MET A 109 -10.25 29.04 19.97
N GLY A 110 -11.27 28.85 19.14
CA GLY A 110 -11.14 28.85 17.68
C GLY A 110 -10.57 30.17 17.15
N ARG A 111 -11.04 31.31 17.68
CA ARG A 111 -10.48 32.64 17.36
C ARG A 111 -8.99 32.73 17.69
N LYS A 112 -8.57 32.29 18.88
CA LYS A 112 -7.16 32.28 19.31
C LYS A 112 -6.31 31.35 18.43
N ILE A 113 -6.81 30.19 18.04
CA ILE A 113 -6.14 29.27 17.11
C ILE A 113 -5.96 29.92 15.73
N HIS A 114 -6.99 30.61 15.22
CA HIS A 114 -6.88 31.37 13.97
C HIS A 114 -5.87 32.52 14.04
N GLU A 115 -5.73 33.19 15.20
CA GLU A 115 -4.71 34.23 15.41
C GLU A 115 -3.27 33.70 15.31
N LEU A 116 -3.07 32.40 15.58
CA LEU A 116 -1.80 31.70 15.37
C LEU A 116 -1.57 31.29 13.92
N GLY A 117 -2.54 31.52 13.02
CA GLY A 117 -2.48 31.06 11.62
C GLY A 117 -2.79 29.58 11.44
N LEU A 118 -3.43 28.93 12.42
CA LEU A 118 -3.78 27.51 12.42
C LEU A 118 -5.29 27.31 12.19
N GLY A 119 -5.68 26.10 11.78
CA GLY A 119 -7.08 25.72 11.59
C GLY A 119 -7.71 25.12 12.85
N PHE A 120 -8.94 25.51 13.16
CA PHE A 120 -9.66 25.03 14.35
C PHE A 120 -10.51 23.79 14.03
N GLY A 121 -10.20 22.66 14.66
CA GLY A 121 -10.92 21.39 14.50
C GLY A 121 -11.79 21.05 15.72
N VAL A 122 -12.93 20.42 15.45
CA VAL A 122 -13.86 19.91 16.46
C VAL A 122 -14.17 18.44 16.23
N TYR A 123 -14.59 17.75 17.29
CA TYR A 123 -15.01 16.36 17.29
C TYR A 123 -16.50 16.24 17.64
N SER A 124 -17.20 15.36 16.93
CA SER A 124 -18.53 14.89 17.29
C SER A 124 -18.75 13.46 16.78
N ASP A 125 -19.96 12.94 16.95
CA ASP A 125 -20.30 11.55 16.68
C ASP A 125 -21.61 11.44 15.87
N ALA A 126 -21.65 10.45 14.97
CA ALA A 126 -22.84 9.98 14.27
C ALA A 126 -23.76 9.09 15.16
N GLY A 127 -23.63 9.20 16.48
CA GLY A 127 -24.49 8.64 17.51
C GLY A 127 -25.18 9.69 18.38
N VAL A 128 -26.02 9.21 19.29
CA VAL A 128 -26.71 10.05 20.27
C VAL A 128 -25.77 10.59 21.35
N GLN A 129 -24.64 9.91 21.54
CA GLN A 129 -23.55 10.29 22.42
C GLN A 129 -22.22 10.13 21.68
N MET A 130 -21.22 10.90 22.11
CA MET A 130 -19.85 10.72 21.67
C MET A 130 -19.19 9.52 22.34
N CYS A 131 -18.14 8.96 21.73
CA CYS A 131 -17.35 7.88 22.32
C CYS A 131 -16.75 8.28 23.68
N MET A 132 -17.27 7.72 24.80
CA MET A 132 -16.66 7.62 26.13
C MET A 132 -17.64 6.94 27.10
N ASN A 133 -17.16 6.00 27.92
CA ASN A 133 -17.91 5.53 29.10
C ASN A 133 -17.48 6.35 30.34
N GLY A 134 -18.11 7.49 30.61
CA GLY A 134 -17.76 8.34 31.76
C GLY A 134 -18.70 9.53 31.97
N LEU A 135 -18.69 10.08 33.19
CA LEU A 135 -19.52 11.24 33.57
C LEU A 135 -18.73 12.57 33.41
N PRO A 136 -19.36 13.64 32.90
CA PRO A 136 -20.69 13.64 32.28
C PRO A 136 -20.68 12.95 30.92
N ASN A 137 -21.82 12.37 30.53
CA ASN A 137 -22.00 11.85 29.17
C ASN A 137 -21.79 13.01 28.18
N GLN A 138 -21.34 12.69 26.98
CA GLN A 138 -21.04 13.69 25.97
C GLN A 138 -22.05 13.62 24.83
N THR A 139 -22.80 14.69 24.62
CA THR A 139 -23.87 14.73 23.60
C THR A 139 -23.30 14.55 22.19
N GLY A 140 -23.83 13.58 21.44
CA GLY A 140 -23.51 13.35 20.02
C GLY A 140 -24.45 14.10 19.07
N SER A 141 -24.21 14.01 17.76
CA SER A 141 -24.92 14.79 16.75
C SER A 141 -26.03 14.06 16.00
N LEU A 142 -26.27 12.77 16.28
CA LEU A 142 -27.35 12.04 15.62
C LEU A 142 -28.70 12.73 15.87
N TYR A 143 -29.50 12.89 14.81
CA TYR A 143 -30.78 13.63 14.77
C TYR A 143 -30.67 15.16 14.92
N HIS A 144 -29.46 15.70 15.07
CA HIS A 144 -29.21 17.14 15.25
C HIS A 144 -28.19 17.68 14.23
N GLU A 145 -27.92 16.95 13.16
CA GLU A 145 -26.80 17.20 12.24
C GLU A 145 -26.87 18.60 11.63
N SER A 146 -28.07 19.08 11.27
CA SER A 146 -28.27 20.43 10.73
C SER A 146 -28.02 21.54 11.76
N VAL A 147 -28.40 21.32 13.03
CA VAL A 147 -28.17 22.30 14.11
C VAL A 147 -26.69 22.34 14.48
N ASP A 148 -26.05 21.17 14.56
CA ASP A 148 -24.66 21.04 14.96
C ASP A 148 -23.71 21.53 13.87
N ALA A 149 -23.99 21.23 12.59
CA ALA A 149 -23.24 21.81 11.48
C ALA A 149 -23.27 23.35 11.48
N ASN A 150 -24.44 23.96 11.74
CA ASN A 150 -24.55 25.41 11.88
C ASN A 150 -23.80 25.93 13.10
N THR A 151 -23.78 25.18 14.20
CA THR A 151 -23.01 25.51 15.40
C THR A 151 -21.51 25.53 15.10
N PHE A 152 -20.97 24.48 14.45
CA PHE A 152 -19.57 24.41 14.04
C PHE A 152 -19.20 25.52 13.05
N SER A 153 -20.09 25.83 12.11
CA SER A 153 -19.92 26.96 11.19
C SER A 153 -19.87 28.31 11.91
N ALA A 154 -20.74 28.52 12.90
CA ALA A 154 -20.76 29.73 13.72
C ALA A 154 -19.50 29.88 14.58
N TRP A 155 -18.93 28.77 15.06
CA TRP A 155 -17.64 28.74 15.76
C TRP A 155 -16.45 28.85 14.82
N LYS A 156 -16.70 28.94 13.51
CA LYS A 156 -15.69 29.00 12.45
C LYS A 156 -14.76 27.77 12.45
N ALA A 157 -15.26 26.58 12.76
CA ALA A 157 -14.49 25.36 12.62
C ALA A 157 -14.03 25.15 11.17
N ASP A 158 -12.85 24.59 11.00
CA ASP A 158 -12.21 24.25 9.71
C ASP A 158 -12.17 22.74 9.47
N LEU A 159 -12.34 21.94 10.53
CA LEU A 159 -12.35 20.48 10.49
C LEU A 159 -13.42 19.93 11.45
N LEU A 160 -14.13 18.89 11.01
CA LEU A 160 -14.94 18.03 11.87
C LEU A 160 -14.42 16.58 11.76
N LYS A 161 -13.92 16.02 12.87
CA LYS A 161 -13.77 14.57 13.06
C LYS A 161 -15.13 14.02 13.52
N TYR A 162 -15.65 13.03 12.81
CA TYR A 162 -17.02 12.55 13.02
C TYR A 162 -17.08 11.04 13.21
N ASP A 163 -17.31 10.66 14.45
CA ASP A 163 -17.20 9.29 14.96
C ASP A 163 -18.47 8.46 14.79
N ASN A 164 -18.47 7.23 15.33
CA ASN A 164 -19.53 6.26 15.10
C ASN A 164 -19.99 5.49 16.37
N CYS A 165 -19.74 5.99 17.58
CA CYS A 165 -20.26 5.35 18.80
C CYS A 165 -21.77 5.57 18.97
N TYR A 166 -22.41 4.83 19.89
CA TYR A 166 -23.82 5.01 20.31
C TYR A 166 -24.81 5.30 19.17
N SER A 167 -24.69 4.56 18.07
CA SER A 167 -25.42 4.82 16.82
C SER A 167 -26.94 4.56 16.88
N VAL A 168 -27.45 4.06 18.01
CA VAL A 168 -28.87 3.74 18.22
C VAL A 168 -29.39 4.25 19.57
N LYS A 169 -28.67 4.01 20.67
CA LYS A 169 -29.10 4.35 22.03
C LYS A 169 -27.92 4.63 22.96
N GLU A 170 -28.21 5.25 24.09
CA GLU A 170 -27.24 5.69 25.10
C GLU A 170 -26.70 4.55 25.97
N ASP A 171 -27.34 3.38 25.97
CA ASP A 171 -27.00 2.26 26.85
C ASP A 171 -26.42 1.05 26.08
N GLY A 172 -25.20 0.69 26.44
CA GLY A 172 -24.43 -0.40 25.83
C GLY A 172 -22.94 -0.07 25.82
N TYR A 173 -22.08 -1.07 25.66
CA TYR A 173 -20.73 -0.81 25.14
C TYR A 173 -20.89 -0.09 23.79
N PRO A 174 -19.99 0.81 23.34
CA PRO A 174 -20.13 1.45 22.04
C PRO A 174 -20.51 0.42 20.98
N ASP A 175 -21.59 0.69 20.23
CA ASP A 175 -22.16 -0.16 19.14
C ASP A 175 -21.21 -0.26 17.91
N ALA A 176 -19.92 -0.19 18.17
CA ALA A 176 -18.79 -0.12 17.26
C ALA A 176 -18.30 -1.49 16.76
N ASP A 177 -18.80 -2.58 17.36
CA ASP A 177 -18.30 -3.95 17.14
C ASP A 177 -18.77 -4.56 15.81
N TYR A 178 -18.37 -3.95 14.67
CA TYR A 178 -18.45 -4.49 13.30
C TYR A 178 -19.77 -5.21 12.92
N SER A 179 -20.86 -4.94 13.63
CA SER A 179 -22.21 -5.41 13.38
C SER A 179 -23.14 -4.24 13.70
N PRO A 180 -22.93 -3.08 13.03
CA PRO A 180 -23.57 -1.87 13.49
C PRO A 180 -25.09 -2.03 13.29
N PRO A 181 -25.89 -1.66 14.29
CA PRO A 181 -27.34 -1.85 14.26
C PRO A 181 -28.04 -0.93 13.24
N SER A 182 -27.31 0.05 12.68
CA SER A 182 -27.77 0.92 11.61
C SER A 182 -26.69 1.12 10.54
N PRO A 183 -27.05 1.30 9.25
CA PRO A 183 -26.10 1.59 8.19
C PRO A 183 -25.31 2.89 8.45
N ILE A 184 -23.97 2.83 8.33
CA ILE A 184 -23.06 3.96 8.60
C ILE A 184 -23.14 5.02 7.50
N SER A 185 -23.06 4.60 6.24
CA SER A 185 -22.98 5.51 5.09
C SER A 185 -24.11 6.56 5.04
N PRO A 186 -25.40 6.21 5.27
CA PRO A 186 -26.48 7.19 5.35
C PRO A 186 -26.31 8.21 6.49
N ARG A 187 -25.91 7.80 7.70
CA ARG A 187 -25.69 8.73 8.83
C ARG A 187 -24.57 9.72 8.53
N MET A 188 -23.45 9.23 8.01
CA MET A 188 -22.33 10.09 7.58
C MET A 188 -22.74 11.05 6.45
N THR A 189 -23.60 10.61 5.53
CA THR A 189 -24.12 11.44 4.43
C THR A 189 -25.00 12.59 4.94
N THR A 190 -25.78 12.37 6.00
CA THR A 190 -26.61 13.42 6.62
C THR A 190 -25.74 14.55 7.15
N MET A 191 -24.70 14.24 7.93
CA MET A 191 -23.77 15.26 8.43
C MET A 191 -22.99 15.94 7.30
N ALA A 192 -22.49 15.20 6.32
CA ALA A 192 -21.81 15.79 5.15
C ALA A 192 -22.71 16.81 4.41
N SER A 193 -23.99 16.47 4.24
CA SER A 193 -24.97 17.36 3.61
C SER A 193 -25.26 18.60 4.47
N ALA A 194 -25.36 18.43 5.79
CA ALA A 194 -25.55 19.51 6.73
C ALA A 194 -24.37 20.49 6.74
N LEU A 195 -23.13 19.99 6.79
CA LEU A 195 -21.90 20.80 6.70
C LEU A 195 -21.88 21.62 5.41
N LYS A 196 -22.17 20.97 4.26
CA LYS A 196 -22.23 21.65 2.97
C LYS A 196 -23.29 22.76 2.94
N ALA A 197 -24.43 22.55 3.59
CA ALA A 197 -25.53 23.53 3.63
C ALA A 197 -25.18 24.81 4.42
N THR A 198 -24.19 24.76 5.32
CA THR A 198 -23.73 25.94 6.07
C THR A 198 -23.04 26.99 5.19
N GLY A 199 -22.55 26.60 4.01
CA GLY A 199 -21.75 27.45 3.11
C GLY A 199 -20.32 27.72 3.58
N ARG A 200 -19.90 27.22 4.76
CA ARG A 200 -18.51 27.26 5.21
C ARG A 200 -17.78 25.99 4.77
N SER A 201 -16.56 26.15 4.26
CA SER A 201 -15.67 25.03 3.98
C SER A 201 -15.17 24.40 5.28
N ILE A 202 -15.67 23.22 5.62
CA ILE A 202 -15.25 22.42 6.78
C ILE A 202 -14.76 21.08 6.25
N MET A 203 -13.51 20.71 6.55
CA MET A 203 -12.96 19.40 6.21
C MET A 203 -13.72 18.32 7.00
N PHE A 204 -14.22 17.30 6.30
CA PHE A 204 -14.96 16.21 6.94
C PHE A 204 -14.10 14.94 7.06
N ALA A 205 -13.67 14.63 8.28
CA ALA A 205 -12.92 13.42 8.64
C ALA A 205 -13.85 12.36 9.23
N ILE A 206 -14.15 11.33 8.44
CA ILE A 206 -15.04 10.24 8.85
C ILE A 206 -14.25 9.26 9.73
N CYS A 207 -14.78 8.96 10.91
CA CYS A 207 -14.22 8.00 11.85
C CYS A 207 -15.24 6.88 12.09
N ASP A 208 -15.21 5.87 11.21
CA ASP A 208 -16.08 4.68 11.26
C ASP A 208 -15.27 3.38 11.38
N TRP A 209 -13.97 3.51 11.67
CA TRP A 209 -13.03 2.43 11.93
C TRP A 209 -12.87 1.40 10.81
N GLY A 210 -13.24 1.74 9.57
CA GLY A 210 -13.20 0.81 8.44
C GLY A 210 -14.42 -0.13 8.37
N VAL A 211 -15.40 0.04 9.25
CA VAL A 211 -16.63 -0.77 9.26
C VAL A 211 -17.42 -0.52 7.98
N ASP A 212 -17.88 -1.58 7.33
CA ASP A 212 -18.55 -1.51 6.02
C ASP A 212 -17.71 -0.91 4.88
N PHE A 213 -16.38 -1.01 4.97
CA PHE A 213 -15.44 -0.65 3.91
C PHE A 213 -15.66 0.79 3.36
N PRO A 214 -15.38 1.83 4.15
CA PRO A 214 -15.62 3.23 3.80
C PRO A 214 -15.02 3.67 2.48
N SER A 215 -13.90 3.07 2.06
CA SER A 215 -13.27 3.34 0.77
C SER A 215 -14.23 3.22 -0.44
N ALA A 216 -15.30 2.42 -0.35
CA ALA A 216 -16.30 2.31 -1.41
C ALA A 216 -17.30 3.48 -1.48
N TRP A 217 -17.53 4.21 -0.39
CA TRP A 217 -18.60 5.22 -0.30
C TRP A 217 -18.17 6.58 0.27
N ALA A 218 -17.27 6.63 1.24
CA ALA A 218 -16.77 7.84 1.90
C ALA A 218 -16.13 8.87 0.94
N PRO A 219 -15.40 8.49 -0.13
CA PRO A 219 -14.82 9.47 -1.07
C PRO A 219 -15.83 10.39 -1.77
N LYS A 220 -17.13 10.10 -1.68
CA LYS A 220 -18.21 10.93 -2.26
C LYS A 220 -18.71 12.02 -1.32
N ILE A 221 -18.42 11.91 -0.03
CA ILE A 221 -19.06 12.74 1.00
C ILE A 221 -18.08 13.35 2.00
N GLY A 222 -16.88 12.77 2.14
CA GLY A 222 -15.86 13.24 3.07
C GLY A 222 -14.49 13.42 2.41
N ASN A 223 -13.55 13.92 3.20
CA ASN A 223 -12.19 14.22 2.80
C ASN A 223 -11.20 13.17 3.29
N THR A 224 -11.43 12.58 4.46
CA THR A 224 -10.68 11.44 4.99
C THR A 224 -11.64 10.42 5.59
N TRP A 225 -11.23 9.15 5.66
CA TRP A 225 -12.00 8.11 6.33
C TRP A 225 -11.08 7.10 7.02
N ARG A 226 -11.33 6.85 8.30
CA ARG A 226 -10.61 5.86 9.10
C ARG A 226 -10.81 4.47 8.51
N ILE A 227 -9.72 3.78 8.18
CA ILE A 227 -9.81 2.45 7.57
C ILE A 227 -9.65 1.31 8.57
N THR A 228 -9.32 1.63 9.82
CA THR A 228 -9.09 0.67 10.90
C THR A 228 -9.62 1.20 12.23
N ASN A 229 -9.76 0.30 13.20
CA ASN A 229 -9.82 0.66 14.62
C ASN A 229 -8.61 1.49 15.04
N ASP A 230 -8.74 2.12 16.21
CA ASP A 230 -7.73 3.03 16.72
C ASP A 230 -6.34 2.40 16.76
N ILE A 231 -5.34 3.21 16.46
CA ILE A 231 -3.97 2.93 16.82
C ILE A 231 -3.89 2.84 18.35
N ILE A 232 -3.05 1.94 18.83
CA ILE A 232 -2.80 1.77 20.26
C ILE A 232 -1.29 1.86 20.50
N PRO A 233 -0.85 2.14 21.74
CA PRO A 233 0.56 2.30 22.08
C PRO A 233 1.34 0.97 22.09
N ALA A 234 1.42 0.30 20.95
CA ALA A 234 2.07 -0.99 20.80
C ALA A 234 2.49 -1.27 19.36
N TRP A 235 3.74 -1.74 19.18
CA TRP A 235 4.36 -1.96 17.86
C TRP A 235 3.51 -2.82 16.91
N ARG A 236 2.82 -3.83 17.44
CA ARG A 236 1.92 -4.72 16.66
C ARG A 236 0.87 -3.98 15.84
N THR A 237 0.48 -2.78 16.27
CA THR A 237 -0.53 -1.97 15.60
C THR A 237 -0.10 -1.53 14.20
N ILE A 238 1.21 -1.32 13.98
CA ILE A 238 1.74 -0.85 12.69
C ILE A 238 1.45 -1.89 11.61
N ALA A 239 1.82 -3.15 11.86
CA ALA A 239 1.55 -4.26 10.94
C ALA A 239 0.04 -4.45 10.72
N ARG A 240 -0.76 -4.41 11.80
CA ARG A 240 -2.23 -4.54 11.72
C ARG A 240 -2.86 -3.49 10.78
N ILE A 241 -2.46 -2.24 10.92
CA ILE A 241 -3.03 -1.11 10.19
C ILE A 241 -2.62 -1.16 8.71
N ILE A 242 -1.33 -1.36 8.41
CA ILE A 242 -0.89 -1.41 7.01
C ILE A 242 -1.45 -2.62 6.25
N ASN A 243 -1.66 -3.76 6.92
CA ASN A 243 -2.30 -4.92 6.30
C ASN A 243 -3.77 -4.64 5.92
N GLN A 244 -4.46 -3.76 6.65
CA GLN A 244 -5.80 -3.29 6.30
C GLN A 244 -5.78 -2.25 5.17
N ALA A 245 -4.68 -1.51 5.02
CA ALA A 245 -4.50 -0.56 3.92
C ALA A 245 -4.24 -1.25 2.56
N VAL A 246 -3.65 -2.45 2.54
CA VAL A 246 -3.21 -3.17 1.32
C VAL A 246 -4.24 -3.09 0.16
N PRO A 247 -5.50 -3.51 0.33
CA PRO A 247 -6.45 -3.50 -0.78
C PRO A 247 -7.06 -2.13 -1.07
N GLN A 248 -6.78 -1.12 -0.22
CA GLN A 248 -7.46 0.17 -0.21
C GLN A 248 -6.63 1.31 -0.80
N THR A 249 -5.30 1.16 -0.93
CA THR A 249 -4.37 2.23 -1.38
C THR A 249 -4.82 2.95 -2.66
N SER A 250 -5.45 2.26 -3.61
CA SER A 250 -5.95 2.87 -4.85
C SER A 250 -7.16 3.80 -4.71
N TYR A 251 -7.79 3.86 -3.53
CA TYR A 251 -8.89 4.79 -3.26
C TYR A 251 -8.42 6.17 -2.80
N ALA A 252 -7.16 6.28 -2.36
CA ALA A 252 -6.53 7.55 -2.03
C ALA A 252 -6.31 8.42 -3.28
N GLY A 253 -6.41 9.73 -3.12
CA GLY A 253 -6.09 10.71 -4.16
C GLY A 253 -6.41 12.13 -3.71
N PRO A 254 -6.08 13.15 -4.52
CA PRO A 254 -6.34 14.55 -4.17
C PRO A 254 -7.79 14.78 -3.67
N GLY A 255 -7.90 15.33 -2.46
CA GLY A 255 -9.17 15.60 -1.77
C GLY A 255 -9.80 14.43 -1.00
N ARG A 256 -9.21 13.22 -1.06
CA ARG A 256 -9.78 11.98 -0.53
C ARG A 256 -8.72 10.99 -0.03
N TRP A 257 -8.57 10.84 1.29
CA TRP A 257 -7.45 10.09 1.87
C TRP A 257 -7.89 8.98 2.82
N LEU A 258 -7.18 7.85 2.76
CA LEU A 258 -7.29 6.80 3.77
C LEU A 258 -6.71 7.34 5.07
N ASP A 259 -7.44 7.21 6.17
CA ASP A 259 -6.96 7.61 7.49
C ASP A 259 -6.51 6.37 8.27
N LEU A 260 -5.20 6.24 8.46
CA LEU A 260 -4.55 5.17 9.21
C LEU A 260 -4.49 5.46 10.71
N ASP A 261 -5.20 6.50 11.16
CA ASP A 261 -5.20 7.06 12.52
C ASP A 261 -3.96 7.90 12.84
N MET A 262 -3.95 8.51 14.03
CA MET A 262 -2.94 9.46 14.50
C MET A 262 -1.54 8.87 14.64
N LEU A 263 -0.55 9.76 14.63
CA LEU A 263 0.86 9.45 14.86
C LEU A 263 1.15 9.32 16.36
N GLU A 264 1.75 8.20 16.77
CA GLU A 264 2.19 7.93 18.15
C GLU A 264 3.64 8.39 18.44
N ILE A 265 4.22 9.13 17.51
CA ILE A 265 5.59 9.66 17.60
C ILE A 265 5.68 10.67 18.74
N GLY A 266 6.61 10.46 19.67
CA GLY A 266 6.80 11.31 20.85
C GLY A 266 6.05 10.85 22.09
N ASN A 267 5.16 9.86 22.00
CA ASN A 267 4.48 9.30 23.17
C ASN A 267 5.29 8.25 23.95
N HIS A 268 6.57 8.06 23.61
CA HIS A 268 7.52 7.18 24.30
C HIS A 268 7.18 5.67 24.28
N PHE A 269 6.31 5.25 23.36
CA PHE A 269 5.97 3.83 23.15
C PHE A 269 6.86 3.13 22.13
N PHE A 270 7.46 3.90 21.24
CA PHE A 270 8.33 3.44 20.16
C PHE A 270 9.76 3.92 20.39
N ASN A 271 10.72 3.09 20.01
CA ASN A 271 12.09 3.56 19.83
C ASN A 271 12.18 4.40 18.54
N GLU A 272 13.30 5.10 18.36
CA GLU A 272 13.48 6.02 17.21
C GLU A 272 13.30 5.33 15.85
N ALA A 273 13.79 4.10 15.67
CA ALA A 273 13.64 3.36 14.42
C ALA A 273 12.18 2.97 14.15
N GLU A 274 11.43 2.64 15.21
CA GLU A 274 9.99 2.37 15.12
C GLU A 274 9.19 3.64 14.80
N GLU A 275 9.54 4.79 15.40
CA GLU A 275 8.94 6.10 15.06
C GLU A 275 9.21 6.49 13.60
N GLN A 276 10.45 6.28 13.11
CA GLN A 276 10.81 6.50 11.71
C GLN A 276 10.00 5.58 10.77
N THR A 277 9.87 4.29 11.09
CA THR A 277 9.07 3.35 10.30
C THR A 277 7.59 3.76 10.27
N HIS A 278 7.03 4.14 11.42
CA HIS A 278 5.64 4.59 11.53
C HIS A 278 5.38 5.84 10.68
N MET A 279 6.23 6.88 10.82
CA MET A 279 6.14 8.11 10.01
C MET A 279 6.24 7.81 8.51
N SER A 280 7.19 6.94 8.14
CA SER A 280 7.45 6.59 6.74
C SER A 280 6.25 5.94 6.08
N LEU A 281 5.65 4.93 6.74
CA LEU A 281 4.52 4.18 6.19
C LEU A 281 3.27 5.05 6.06
N TRP A 282 2.95 5.86 7.08
CA TRP A 282 1.83 6.81 7.02
C TRP A 282 2.03 7.82 5.90
N SER A 283 3.25 8.30 5.73
CA SER A 283 3.60 9.29 4.71
C SER A 283 3.47 8.74 3.29
N ILE A 284 4.06 7.57 3.01
CA ILE A 284 4.04 7.02 1.64
C ILE A 284 2.66 6.49 1.24
N ILE A 285 1.86 6.00 2.19
CA ILE A 285 0.47 5.56 1.97
C ILE A 285 -0.50 6.75 1.88
N LYS A 286 -0.03 7.98 2.13
CA LYS A 286 -0.80 9.23 2.03
C LYS A 286 -1.91 9.34 3.09
N SER A 287 -1.62 8.83 4.30
CA SER A 287 -2.47 9.07 5.47
C SER A 287 -2.42 10.54 5.88
N PRO A 288 -3.47 11.09 6.50
CA PRO A 288 -3.33 12.25 7.36
C PRO A 288 -2.15 12.09 8.33
N LEU A 289 -1.38 13.16 8.51
CA LEU A 289 -0.29 13.22 9.50
C LEU A 289 -0.77 14.05 10.69
N ILE A 290 -1.57 13.41 11.55
CA ILE A 290 -2.14 14.05 12.74
C ILE A 290 -1.30 13.62 13.95
N ILE A 291 -0.64 14.57 14.59
CA ILE A 291 0.18 14.33 15.78
C ILE A 291 -0.74 14.00 16.96
N GLY A 292 -0.50 12.87 17.62
CA GLY A 292 -1.20 12.43 18.84
C GLY A 292 -0.42 12.63 20.14
N THR A 293 0.76 13.26 20.11
CA THR A 293 1.58 13.49 21.30
C THR A 293 1.43 14.90 21.89
N ALA A 294 1.76 15.06 23.17
CA ALA A 294 1.95 16.37 23.77
C ALA A 294 3.20 17.03 23.19
N LEU A 295 3.01 18.14 22.49
CA LEU A 295 4.09 19.01 22.04
C LEU A 295 4.64 19.84 23.20
N LYS A 296 3.73 20.40 24.00
CA LYS A 296 4.05 21.21 25.18
C LYS A 296 2.85 21.38 26.11
N ASP A 297 3.03 21.03 27.37
CA ASP A 297 2.13 21.38 28.48
C ASP A 297 2.93 21.68 29.76
N GLU A 298 2.26 21.67 30.91
CA GLU A 298 2.88 21.94 32.23
C GLU A 298 3.96 20.91 32.61
N PHE A 299 3.82 19.66 32.19
CA PHE A 299 4.63 18.52 32.62
C PHE A 299 5.50 17.94 31.51
N THR A 300 5.12 18.15 30.26
CA THR A 300 5.66 17.43 29.10
C THR A 300 6.08 18.39 28.00
N SER A 301 7.14 18.04 27.29
CA SER A 301 7.54 18.67 26.03
C SER A 301 8.11 17.60 25.11
N ILE A 302 7.83 17.73 23.81
CA ILE A 302 8.30 16.74 22.84
C ILE A 302 9.83 16.63 22.83
N SER A 303 10.34 15.41 22.67
CA SER A 303 11.77 15.15 22.56
C SER A 303 12.34 15.72 21.25
N LYS A 304 13.64 16.06 21.25
CA LYS A 304 14.32 16.53 20.02
C LYS A 304 14.30 15.49 18.89
N ASN A 305 14.41 14.21 19.22
CA ASN A 305 14.44 13.14 18.21
C ASN A 305 13.07 12.97 17.56
N SER A 306 12.01 12.89 18.37
CA SER A 306 10.63 12.77 17.85
C SER A 306 10.22 14.03 17.08
N LEU A 307 10.63 15.23 17.53
CA LEU A 307 10.43 16.47 16.79
C LEU A 307 11.12 16.42 15.42
N ALA A 308 12.37 15.95 15.36
CA ALA A 308 13.12 15.84 14.10
C ALA A 308 12.47 14.85 13.11
N ILE A 309 11.82 13.80 13.61
CA ILE A 309 11.04 12.86 12.77
C ILE A 309 9.78 13.55 12.24
N LEU A 310 9.03 14.22 13.11
CA LEU A 310 7.81 14.93 12.73
C LEU A 310 8.10 16.08 11.76
N SER A 311 9.25 16.74 11.86
CA SER A 311 9.62 17.86 11.00
C SER A 311 10.47 17.48 9.79
N ASN A 312 10.58 16.18 9.45
CA ASN A 312 11.40 15.74 8.33
C ASN A 312 10.74 16.07 6.98
N GLU A 313 11.23 17.12 6.32
CA GLU A 313 10.69 17.62 5.04
C GLU A 313 10.71 16.61 3.89
N ASP A 314 11.67 15.67 3.86
CA ASP A 314 11.67 14.64 2.81
C ASP A 314 10.48 13.69 2.98
N VAL A 315 10.23 13.26 4.22
CA VAL A 315 9.17 12.30 4.54
C VAL A 315 7.81 12.96 4.39
N ILE A 316 7.65 14.18 4.89
CA ILE A 316 6.46 15.02 4.64
C ILE A 316 6.29 15.26 3.15
N GLY A 317 7.36 15.54 2.41
CA GLY A 317 7.34 15.76 0.97
C GLY A 317 6.80 14.55 0.20
N PHE A 318 7.03 13.32 0.67
CA PHE A 318 6.37 12.15 0.11
C PHE A 318 4.87 12.14 0.40
N ASN A 319 4.44 12.51 1.60
CA ASN A 319 3.03 12.61 1.95
C ASN A 319 2.30 13.69 1.13
N GLN A 320 2.94 14.85 0.97
CA GLN A 320 2.43 16.05 0.32
C GLN A 320 2.71 16.11 -1.19
N ASP A 321 3.20 15.02 -1.79
CA ASP A 321 3.51 14.98 -3.22
C ASP A 321 2.26 15.23 -4.08
N SER A 322 2.37 16.14 -5.05
CA SER A 322 1.22 16.61 -5.84
C SER A 322 0.62 15.55 -6.76
N LEU A 323 1.30 14.43 -7.00
CA LEU A 323 0.72 13.31 -7.74
C LEU A 323 -0.41 12.64 -6.92
N GLY A 324 -0.31 12.69 -5.59
CA GLY A 324 -1.35 12.19 -4.68
C GLY A 324 -1.59 10.69 -4.77
N VAL A 325 -0.61 9.91 -5.21
CA VAL A 325 -0.73 8.45 -5.34
C VAL A 325 -0.11 7.76 -4.12
N ALA A 326 -0.90 6.94 -3.43
CA ALA A 326 -0.43 6.12 -2.34
C ALA A 326 0.56 5.04 -2.82
N ALA A 327 1.60 4.78 -2.02
CA ALA A 327 2.43 3.61 -2.20
C ALA A 327 1.60 2.34 -1.96
N SER A 328 1.84 1.32 -2.77
CA SER A 328 1.20 0.01 -2.63
C SER A 328 2.19 -1.02 -2.13
N PHE A 329 1.68 -2.02 -1.41
CA PHE A 329 2.40 -3.22 -1.07
C PHE A 329 2.93 -3.90 -2.35
N ARG A 330 4.19 -4.33 -2.33
CA ARG A 330 4.85 -4.96 -3.49
C ARG A 330 5.15 -6.42 -3.24
N ARG A 331 5.82 -6.71 -2.14
CA ARG A 331 6.35 -8.05 -1.85
C ARG A 331 6.65 -8.20 -0.37
N ARG A 332 6.52 -9.43 0.14
CA ARG A 332 6.89 -9.81 1.51
C ARG A 332 7.66 -11.12 1.47
N TRP A 333 8.70 -11.19 2.29
CA TRP A 333 9.43 -12.41 2.59
C TRP A 333 9.04 -12.84 3.99
N THR A 334 8.01 -13.66 4.09
CA THR A 334 7.35 -14.00 5.36
C THR A 334 8.31 -14.59 6.39
N GLU A 335 9.17 -15.52 5.99
CA GLU A 335 10.14 -16.15 6.92
C GLU A 335 11.32 -15.24 7.26
N ASP A 336 11.69 -14.36 6.33
CA ASP A 336 12.73 -13.37 6.58
C ASP A 336 12.19 -12.12 7.30
N GLU A 337 10.87 -11.98 7.46
CA GLU A 337 10.23 -10.89 8.20
C GLU A 337 10.62 -9.51 7.67
N TYR A 338 10.52 -9.30 6.36
CA TYR A 338 10.60 -7.97 5.74
C TYR A 338 9.67 -7.87 4.53
N GLU A 339 9.38 -6.63 4.14
CA GLU A 339 8.50 -6.34 3.01
C GLU A 339 8.83 -5.02 2.34
N VAL A 340 8.27 -4.83 1.15
CA VAL A 340 8.48 -3.68 0.28
C VAL A 340 7.15 -2.99 0.01
N TRP A 341 7.14 -1.67 0.18
CA TRP A 341 6.09 -0.76 -0.29
C TRP A 341 6.68 0.23 -1.28
N ALA A 342 5.97 0.55 -2.36
CA ALA A 342 6.45 1.56 -3.30
C ALA A 342 5.33 2.26 -4.07
N GLY A 343 5.55 3.53 -4.41
CA GLY A 343 4.60 4.35 -5.16
C GLY A 343 5.29 5.40 -6.03
N PRO A 344 4.69 5.78 -7.17
CA PRO A 344 5.19 6.88 -7.96
C PRO A 344 5.00 8.21 -7.23
N LEU A 345 5.88 9.15 -7.51
CA LEU A 345 5.82 10.54 -7.08
C LEU A 345 5.84 11.47 -8.30
N SER A 346 5.52 12.74 -8.09
CA SER A 346 5.64 13.80 -9.10
C SER A 346 7.05 13.89 -9.69
N GLY A 347 7.15 14.31 -10.95
CA GLY A 347 8.42 14.43 -11.66
C GLY A 347 9.05 13.09 -12.08
N GLY A 348 8.28 11.99 -12.06
CA GLY A 348 8.76 10.67 -12.45
C GLY A 348 9.67 10.01 -11.41
N ARG A 349 9.68 10.53 -10.17
CA ARG A 349 10.34 9.90 -9.02
C ARG A 349 9.52 8.71 -8.52
N THR A 350 10.13 7.87 -7.70
CA THR A 350 9.49 6.76 -6.99
C THR A 350 9.94 6.78 -5.54
N VAL A 351 9.01 6.58 -4.60
CA VAL A 351 9.35 6.28 -3.20
C VAL A 351 9.25 4.78 -2.96
N ALA A 352 10.19 4.23 -2.20
CA ALA A 352 10.16 2.84 -1.74
C ALA A 352 10.54 2.75 -0.26
N ALA A 353 9.87 1.84 0.47
CA ALA A 353 10.20 1.51 1.85
C ALA A 353 10.41 0.00 1.97
N LEU A 354 11.57 -0.42 2.47
CA LEU A 354 11.77 -1.76 3.00
C LEU A 354 11.65 -1.71 4.52
N VAL A 355 10.79 -2.55 5.09
CA VAL A 355 10.56 -2.59 6.54
C VAL A 355 11.21 -3.83 7.13
N ASN A 356 12.06 -3.65 8.14
CA ASN A 356 12.65 -4.75 8.89
C ASN A 356 11.78 -5.11 10.10
N TRP A 357 10.94 -6.14 9.99
CA TRP A 357 10.09 -6.55 11.12
C TRP A 357 10.82 -7.31 12.23
N ARG A 358 12.11 -7.59 12.08
CA ARG A 358 12.90 -8.29 13.11
C ARG A 358 13.35 -7.34 14.21
N ASN A 359 13.44 -7.90 15.41
CA ASN A 359 14.05 -7.30 16.60
C ASN A 359 15.59 -7.18 16.54
N LYS A 360 16.20 -7.15 15.34
CA LYS A 360 17.65 -6.98 15.18
C LYS A 360 18.01 -6.19 13.92
N THR A 361 19.06 -5.38 14.03
CA THR A 361 19.69 -4.71 12.89
C THR A 361 20.24 -5.73 11.90
N ARG A 362 20.08 -5.47 10.60
CA ARG A 362 20.61 -6.32 9.53
C ARG A 362 20.74 -5.58 8.20
N SER A 363 21.56 -6.09 7.30
CA SER A 363 21.57 -5.66 5.92
C SER A 363 20.31 -6.17 5.19
N LEU A 364 19.61 -5.25 4.54
CA LEU A 364 18.54 -5.57 3.60
C LEU A 364 18.92 -5.03 2.22
N ALA A 365 18.34 -5.62 1.18
CA ALA A 365 18.53 -5.19 -0.19
C ALA A 365 17.18 -5.12 -0.90
N LEU A 366 16.95 -4.01 -1.59
CA LEU A 366 15.87 -3.82 -2.54
C LEU A 366 16.36 -4.21 -3.92
N ASP A 367 15.74 -5.23 -4.53
CA ASP A 367 15.82 -5.42 -5.97
C ASP A 367 14.93 -4.36 -6.63
N LEU A 368 15.53 -3.42 -7.35
CA LEU A 368 14.81 -2.33 -8.03
C LEU A 368 13.70 -2.85 -8.98
N PRO A 369 13.85 -4.01 -9.65
CA PRO A 369 12.77 -4.55 -10.49
C PRO A 369 11.48 -4.86 -9.73
N ASP A 370 11.53 -5.15 -8.42
CA ASP A 370 10.33 -5.35 -7.59
C ASP A 370 9.46 -4.08 -7.48
N ILE A 371 10.03 -2.91 -7.78
CA ILE A 371 9.34 -1.62 -7.82
C ILE A 371 9.25 -1.04 -9.24
N GLY A 372 9.53 -1.84 -10.27
CA GLY A 372 9.39 -1.45 -11.68
C GLY A 372 10.57 -0.66 -12.27
N ILE A 373 11.72 -0.63 -11.60
CA ILE A 373 12.91 0.12 -12.02
C ILE A 373 14.06 -0.85 -12.28
N GLN A 374 14.83 -0.68 -13.36
CA GLN A 374 16.08 -1.44 -13.56
C GLN A 374 17.30 -0.62 -13.16
N ARG A 375 17.29 0.68 -13.51
CA ARG A 375 18.32 1.65 -13.13
C ARG A 375 17.67 2.85 -12.51
N ALA A 376 18.19 3.29 -11.37
CA ALA A 376 17.90 4.60 -10.81
C ALA A 376 19.08 5.53 -11.10
N ALA A 377 18.80 6.72 -11.64
CA ALA A 377 19.85 7.71 -11.87
C ALA A 377 20.42 8.20 -10.54
N THR A 378 19.56 8.39 -9.54
CA THR A 378 19.92 8.65 -8.15
C THR A 378 19.02 7.86 -7.21
N VAL A 379 19.59 7.41 -6.08
CA VAL A 379 18.87 6.90 -4.92
C VAL A 379 19.28 7.74 -3.72
N LYS A 380 18.31 8.32 -3.02
CA LYS A 380 18.50 9.00 -1.74
C LYS A 380 17.93 8.12 -0.63
N SER A 381 18.77 7.74 0.33
CA SER A 381 18.31 7.11 1.58
C SER A 381 18.00 8.17 2.61
N VAL A 382 16.75 8.25 3.06
CA VAL A 382 16.25 9.35 3.89
C VAL A 382 16.77 9.25 5.32
N TRP A 383 16.69 8.06 5.92
CA TRP A 383 17.08 7.84 7.32
C TRP A 383 18.58 7.54 7.50
N ASP A 384 19.30 7.20 6.44
CA ASP A 384 20.78 7.15 6.45
C ASP A 384 21.38 8.52 6.12
N ASN A 385 21.09 9.53 6.96
CA ASN A 385 21.61 10.90 6.84
C ASN A 385 21.40 11.56 5.46
N GLY A 386 20.39 11.15 4.69
CA GLY A 386 20.16 11.68 3.35
C GLY A 386 21.20 11.24 2.31
N THR A 387 21.94 10.14 2.53
CA THR A 387 22.98 9.63 1.63
C THR A 387 22.45 9.45 0.21
N LYS A 388 23.22 9.93 -0.79
CA LYS A 388 22.87 9.84 -2.21
C LYS A 388 23.84 8.93 -2.95
N SER A 389 23.29 7.94 -3.65
CA SER A 389 24.02 7.09 -4.59
C SER A 389 23.60 7.43 -6.02
N SER A 390 24.55 7.43 -6.95
CA SER A 390 24.30 7.72 -8.38
C SER A 390 24.45 6.46 -9.22
N ASN A 391 23.66 6.35 -10.29
CA ASN A 391 23.69 5.23 -11.24
C ASN A 391 23.57 3.86 -10.56
N VAL A 392 22.57 3.70 -9.71
CA VAL A 392 22.31 2.43 -9.02
C VAL A 392 21.70 1.44 -10.01
N LEU A 393 22.31 0.25 -10.10
CA LEU A 393 22.00 -0.78 -11.08
C LEU A 393 21.37 -1.99 -10.39
N THR A 394 20.15 -2.35 -10.78
CA THR A 394 19.41 -3.56 -10.39
C THR A 394 19.02 -3.68 -8.92
N TRP A 395 19.87 -3.33 -7.96
CA TRP A 395 19.57 -3.43 -6.54
C TRP A 395 20.25 -2.33 -5.73
N TYR A 396 19.73 -2.07 -4.54
CA TYR A 396 20.30 -1.15 -3.54
C TYR A 396 20.21 -1.78 -2.15
N GLY A 397 21.24 -1.63 -1.31
CA GLY A 397 21.22 -2.21 0.03
C GLY A 397 21.87 -1.32 1.07
N GLU A 398 21.38 -1.43 2.30
CA GLU A 398 21.89 -0.73 3.48
C GLU A 398 21.60 -1.52 4.75
N SER A 399 22.21 -1.10 5.86
CA SER A 399 21.96 -1.67 7.19
C SER A 399 20.73 -1.03 7.79
N VAL A 400 19.69 -1.83 8.05
CA VAL A 400 18.41 -1.38 8.61
C VAL A 400 18.32 -1.79 10.08
N PRO A 401 18.07 -0.86 11.02
CA PRO A 401 17.87 -1.17 12.44
C PRO A 401 16.78 -2.19 12.70
N ALA A 402 16.76 -2.77 13.91
CA ALA A 402 15.61 -3.52 14.40
C ALA A 402 14.34 -2.66 14.28
N HIS A 403 13.28 -3.19 13.66
CA HIS A 403 12.03 -2.45 13.42
C HIS A 403 12.16 -1.17 12.59
N GLY A 404 13.34 -0.92 11.99
CA GLY A 404 13.61 0.24 11.16
C GLY A 404 13.14 0.05 9.72
N THR A 405 13.23 1.13 8.95
CA THR A 405 12.91 1.15 7.53
C THR A 405 14.03 1.76 6.69
N MET A 406 14.34 1.11 5.57
CA MET A 406 15.09 1.71 4.47
C MET A 406 14.08 2.49 3.62
N LEU A 407 14.04 3.82 3.81
CA LEU A 407 13.16 4.72 3.04
C LEU A 407 13.96 5.43 1.95
N LEU A 408 13.59 5.17 0.70
CA LEU A 408 14.31 5.60 -0.49
C LEU A 408 13.47 6.52 -1.38
N GLU A 409 14.09 7.59 -1.87
CA GLU A 409 13.63 8.32 -3.05
C GLU A 409 14.51 7.95 -4.24
N LEU A 410 13.89 7.52 -5.34
CA LEU A 410 14.58 7.12 -6.56
C LEU A 410 14.17 8.05 -7.71
N SER A 411 15.15 8.55 -8.45
CA SER A 411 14.88 9.22 -9.73
C SER A 411 14.90 8.22 -10.89
N MET A 412 14.07 8.47 -11.90
CA MET A 412 13.95 7.59 -13.06
C MET A 412 15.29 7.45 -13.79
N GLY A 413 15.74 6.21 -13.99
CA GLY A 413 16.80 5.86 -14.93
C GLY A 413 16.23 5.05 -16.09
N SER A 414 16.05 3.74 -15.90
CA SER A 414 15.42 2.84 -16.87
C SER A 414 14.36 1.95 -16.22
N PRO A 415 13.28 1.59 -16.94
CA PRO A 415 12.25 0.69 -16.43
C PRO A 415 12.78 -0.73 -16.23
N ALA A 416 12.15 -1.48 -15.30
CA ALA A 416 12.47 -2.89 -15.03
C ALA A 416 12.60 -3.70 -16.34
N GLY A 417 13.60 -4.58 -16.38
CA GLY A 417 13.89 -5.41 -17.55
C GLY A 417 14.64 -4.70 -18.68
N THR A 418 14.97 -3.41 -18.57
CA THR A 418 15.75 -2.68 -19.60
C THR A 418 17.18 -2.37 -19.15
N TYR A 419 18.14 -2.92 -19.88
CA TYR A 419 19.57 -2.84 -19.57
C TYR A 419 20.31 -2.08 -20.68
N GLU A 420 20.58 -0.79 -20.44
CA GLU A 420 21.34 0.06 -21.35
C GLU A 420 22.82 -0.39 -21.39
N ALA A 421 23.35 -0.64 -22.60
CA ALA A 421 24.71 -1.17 -22.75
C ALA A 421 25.78 -0.22 -22.18
N SER A 422 25.52 1.08 -22.15
CA SER A 422 26.40 2.10 -21.56
C SER A 422 26.55 1.99 -20.04
N HIS A 423 25.65 1.28 -19.36
CA HIS A 423 25.63 1.14 -17.89
C HIS A 423 25.81 -0.30 -17.43
N PHE A 424 25.17 -1.24 -18.11
CA PHE A 424 25.12 -2.64 -17.70
C PHE A 424 26.09 -3.55 -18.43
N ALA A 425 26.81 -3.04 -19.42
CA ALA A 425 27.68 -3.87 -20.24
C ALA A 425 29.08 -3.29 -20.43
N TYR A 426 30.03 -4.21 -20.65
CA TYR A 426 31.33 -3.89 -21.20
C TYR A 426 31.58 -4.71 -22.47
N THR A 427 32.38 -4.16 -23.38
CA THR A 427 32.73 -4.81 -24.65
C THR A 427 34.24 -4.98 -24.77
N LYS A 428 34.68 -6.19 -25.10
CA LYS A 428 36.09 -6.52 -25.38
C LYS A 428 36.18 -7.21 -26.74
N GLY A 429 36.64 -6.46 -27.75
CA GLY A 429 36.69 -6.94 -29.13
C GLY A 429 35.29 -7.14 -29.71
N ASN A 430 34.93 -8.40 -29.97
CA ASN A 430 33.68 -8.84 -30.57
C ASN A 430 32.70 -9.45 -29.55
N ARG A 431 33.03 -9.34 -28.25
CA ARG A 431 32.27 -9.87 -27.13
C ARG A 431 31.74 -8.73 -26.25
N THR A 432 30.44 -8.70 -26.00
CA THR A 432 29.75 -7.79 -25.09
C THR A 432 29.15 -8.59 -23.94
N VAL A 433 29.39 -8.20 -22.70
CA VAL A 433 28.88 -8.90 -21.51
C VAL A 433 28.00 -7.93 -20.73
N PHE A 434 26.74 -8.33 -20.50
CA PHE A 434 25.81 -7.67 -19.58
C PHE A 434 25.89 -8.34 -18.21
N GLU A 435 25.94 -7.52 -17.16
CA GLU A 435 25.99 -7.94 -15.76
C GLU A 435 24.75 -7.46 -14.99
N ASN A 436 24.55 -8.00 -13.78
CA ASN A 436 23.43 -7.66 -12.90
C ASN A 436 22.05 -7.87 -13.54
N VAL A 437 21.89 -8.93 -14.34
CA VAL A 437 20.62 -9.25 -14.98
C VAL A 437 19.70 -9.96 -13.98
N TYR A 438 18.58 -9.32 -13.68
CA TYR A 438 17.55 -9.81 -12.78
C TYR A 438 16.67 -10.87 -13.43
N GLY A 439 16.60 -12.05 -12.83
CA GLY A 439 15.60 -13.07 -13.10
C GLY A 439 14.63 -13.18 -11.94
N ILE A 440 13.34 -12.91 -12.19
CA ILE A 440 12.29 -13.03 -11.16
C ILE A 440 11.96 -14.51 -10.84
N THR A 441 12.13 -15.38 -11.84
CA THR A 441 11.86 -16.83 -11.78
C THR A 441 12.98 -17.61 -12.48
N SER A 442 13.25 -18.85 -12.08
CA SER A 442 14.22 -19.70 -12.79
C SER A 442 13.53 -20.30 -14.01
N SER A 443 13.89 -19.92 -15.24
CA SER A 443 13.18 -20.38 -16.44
C SER A 443 14.04 -20.33 -17.70
N LYS A 444 13.76 -21.23 -18.65
CA LYS A 444 14.31 -21.16 -20.03
C LYS A 444 13.43 -20.34 -20.99
N GLY A 445 12.29 -19.85 -20.49
CA GLY A 445 11.25 -19.20 -21.29
C GLY A 445 11.35 -17.68 -21.36
N TYR A 446 12.46 -17.08 -20.93
CA TYR A 446 12.63 -15.63 -21.04
C TYR A 446 12.81 -15.24 -22.50
N ALA A 447 12.22 -14.11 -22.89
CA ALA A 447 12.47 -13.49 -24.18
C ALA A 447 13.40 -12.28 -23.98
N MET A 448 14.55 -12.30 -24.64
CA MET A 448 15.46 -11.16 -24.67
C MET A 448 15.44 -10.49 -26.04
N SER A 449 15.14 -9.20 -26.07
CA SER A 449 15.31 -8.36 -27.25
C SER A 449 16.64 -7.61 -27.19
N ILE A 450 17.46 -7.73 -28.23
CA ILE A 450 18.74 -7.06 -28.39
C ILE A 450 18.55 -5.93 -29.40
N ALA A 451 18.74 -4.69 -28.98
CA ALA A 451 18.62 -3.53 -29.84
C ALA A 451 20.00 -3.00 -30.27
N PHE A 452 20.14 -2.67 -31.55
CA PHE A 452 21.38 -2.18 -32.14
C PHE A 452 21.24 -0.73 -32.61
N ASP A 453 22.25 0.10 -32.35
CA ASP A 453 22.40 1.42 -32.98
C ASP A 453 23.31 1.31 -34.21
N LEU A 454 22.73 0.92 -35.35
CA LEU A 454 23.51 0.64 -36.55
C LEU A 454 24.18 1.89 -37.16
N GLN A 455 23.80 3.12 -36.75
CA GLN A 455 24.38 4.38 -37.25
C GLN A 455 24.52 4.45 -38.79
N LYS A 456 23.53 3.93 -39.53
CA LYS A 456 23.54 3.82 -41.00
C LYS A 456 24.65 2.91 -41.59
N LYS A 457 25.37 2.15 -40.77
CA LYS A 457 26.29 1.09 -41.21
C LYS A 457 25.49 -0.15 -41.62
N THR A 458 25.94 -0.81 -42.68
CA THR A 458 25.37 -2.08 -43.14
C THR A 458 26.24 -3.23 -42.66
N TYR A 459 25.63 -4.25 -42.08
CA TYR A 459 26.30 -5.45 -41.62
C TYR A 459 25.86 -6.64 -42.47
N SER A 460 26.83 -7.38 -43.03
CA SER A 460 26.57 -8.66 -43.70
C SER A 460 26.00 -9.67 -42.70
N LYS A 461 25.33 -10.71 -43.19
CA LYS A 461 24.84 -11.81 -42.34
C LYS A 461 25.97 -12.37 -41.49
N HIS A 462 25.78 -12.39 -40.17
CA HIS A 462 26.72 -12.95 -39.22
C HIS A 462 25.99 -13.69 -38.10
N MET A 463 26.71 -14.63 -37.50
CA MET A 463 26.24 -15.37 -36.34
C MET A 463 26.42 -14.50 -35.09
N LEU A 464 25.41 -14.54 -34.22
CA LEU A 464 25.43 -14.00 -32.88
C LEU A 464 25.20 -15.16 -31.91
N ALA A 465 26.20 -15.46 -31.11
CA ALA A 465 26.11 -16.41 -30.00
C ALA A 465 25.67 -15.67 -28.73
N VAL A 466 24.71 -16.25 -28.02
CA VAL A 466 24.12 -15.71 -26.80
C VAL A 466 24.27 -16.73 -25.69
N GLN A 467 25.08 -16.43 -24.68
CA GLN A 467 25.33 -17.30 -23.53
C GLN A 467 24.83 -16.62 -22.26
N THR A 468 24.22 -17.37 -21.34
CA THR A 468 23.90 -16.88 -20.01
C THR A 468 24.79 -17.55 -18.96
N SER A 469 24.84 -17.01 -17.74
CA SER A 469 25.57 -17.62 -16.63
C SER A 469 25.17 -19.06 -16.32
N CYS A 470 24.00 -19.49 -16.77
CA CYS A 470 23.36 -20.71 -16.32
C CYS A 470 23.01 -21.71 -17.44
N GLU A 471 23.30 -21.37 -18.70
CA GLU A 471 23.19 -22.28 -19.86
C GLU A 471 24.11 -21.85 -21.02
N SER A 472 24.76 -22.83 -21.66
CA SER A 472 25.61 -22.59 -22.84
C SER A 472 24.76 -22.38 -24.11
N GLY A 473 25.25 -21.50 -24.99
CA GLY A 473 24.42 -20.53 -25.68
C GLY A 473 23.60 -20.93 -26.90
N TRP A 474 22.57 -20.11 -27.15
CA TRP A 474 21.80 -20.06 -28.40
C TRP A 474 22.63 -19.38 -29.49
N THR A 475 22.41 -19.77 -30.75
CA THR A 475 22.96 -19.04 -31.90
C THR A 475 21.81 -18.53 -32.76
N THR A 476 21.95 -17.28 -33.22
CA THR A 476 21.01 -16.67 -34.17
C THR A 476 21.79 -15.94 -35.25
N ASN A 477 21.13 -15.62 -36.37
CA ASN A 477 21.72 -14.82 -37.43
C ASN A 477 21.19 -13.39 -37.35
N HIS A 478 22.09 -12.43 -37.47
CA HIS A 478 21.77 -11.02 -37.61
C HIS A 478 22.14 -10.51 -39.00
N THR A 479 21.26 -9.67 -39.57
CA THR A 479 21.44 -8.98 -40.85
C THR A 479 20.81 -7.60 -40.78
N SER A 480 21.52 -6.58 -41.28
CA SER A 480 20.93 -5.28 -41.58
C SER A 480 19.76 -5.44 -42.60
N PRO A 481 18.66 -4.67 -42.51
CA PRO A 481 18.46 -3.48 -41.67
C PRO A 481 17.79 -3.76 -40.31
N ASN A 482 17.75 -5.02 -39.84
CA ASN A 482 17.10 -5.34 -38.57
C ASN A 482 17.82 -4.62 -37.42
N THR A 483 17.09 -3.79 -36.68
CA THR A 483 17.63 -3.05 -35.53
C THR A 483 17.35 -3.73 -34.20
N VAL A 484 16.52 -4.78 -34.20
CA VAL A 484 16.18 -5.58 -33.01
C VAL A 484 16.13 -7.06 -33.38
N ILE A 485 16.68 -7.91 -32.51
CA ILE A 485 16.52 -9.37 -32.58
C ILE A 485 16.01 -9.86 -31.23
N THR A 486 15.03 -10.77 -31.25
CA THR A 486 14.57 -11.45 -30.04
C THR A 486 15.08 -12.89 -30.03
N VAL A 487 15.63 -13.31 -28.91
CA VAL A 487 16.09 -14.69 -28.66
C VAL A 487 15.53 -15.21 -27.34
N PRO A 488 15.21 -16.50 -27.24
CA PRO A 488 14.97 -17.11 -25.94
C PRO A 488 16.28 -17.14 -25.14
N ILE A 489 16.18 -16.91 -23.83
CA ILE A 489 17.29 -17.07 -22.90
C ILE A 489 16.84 -17.79 -21.63
N THR A 490 17.84 -18.27 -20.90
CA THR A 490 17.64 -18.93 -19.62
C THR A 490 18.23 -18.07 -18.51
N LEU A 491 17.44 -17.82 -17.46
CA LEU A 491 17.88 -17.10 -16.26
C LEU A 491 17.50 -17.90 -15.01
N ASP A 492 18.31 -17.78 -13.96
CA ASP A 492 17.96 -18.22 -12.61
C ASP A 492 17.26 -17.09 -11.84
N ALA A 493 16.46 -17.45 -10.82
CA ALA A 493 15.76 -16.53 -9.93
C ALA A 493 16.71 -15.76 -8.98
N ILE A 494 17.62 -14.99 -9.56
CA ILE A 494 18.68 -14.22 -8.88
C ILE A 494 18.82 -12.85 -9.55
N ASN A 495 19.45 -11.92 -8.84
CA ASN A 495 19.63 -10.54 -9.32
C ASN A 495 20.96 -10.28 -10.06
N ASN A 496 21.82 -11.30 -10.19
CA ASN A 496 23.18 -11.16 -10.71
C ASN A 496 23.52 -12.14 -11.86
N ASN A 497 22.54 -12.53 -12.67
CA ASN A 497 22.82 -13.29 -13.89
C ASN A 497 23.73 -12.46 -14.84
N THR A 498 24.49 -13.15 -15.70
CA THR A 498 25.26 -12.52 -16.77
C THR A 498 24.79 -13.00 -18.14
N ILE A 499 24.86 -12.12 -19.15
CA ILE A 499 24.56 -12.44 -20.54
C ILE A 499 25.73 -12.02 -21.42
N THR A 500 26.36 -12.98 -22.08
CA THR A 500 27.43 -12.76 -23.05
C THR A 500 26.87 -12.84 -24.47
N LEU A 501 27.11 -11.79 -25.25
CA LEU A 501 26.85 -11.70 -26.68
C LEU A 501 28.18 -11.72 -27.43
N GLU A 502 28.36 -12.69 -28.33
CA GLU A 502 29.58 -12.83 -29.12
C GLU A 502 29.25 -12.96 -30.61
N SER A 503 29.98 -12.22 -31.45
CA SER A 503 29.77 -12.25 -32.90
C SER A 503 31.08 -12.23 -33.66
N SER A 504 31.09 -12.59 -34.95
CA SER A 504 32.28 -12.38 -35.79
C SER A 504 32.56 -10.90 -36.10
N LEU A 505 31.62 -10.00 -35.81
CA LEU A 505 31.73 -8.56 -36.02
C LEU A 505 31.55 -7.81 -34.70
N SER A 506 32.16 -6.62 -34.58
CA SER A 506 31.86 -5.72 -33.46
C SER A 506 30.52 -5.03 -33.71
N LEU A 507 29.54 -5.27 -32.84
CA LEU A 507 28.17 -4.79 -32.98
C LEU A 507 27.88 -3.63 -32.01
N PRO A 508 27.25 -2.55 -32.49
CA PRO A 508 26.88 -1.42 -31.64
C PRO A 508 25.58 -1.72 -30.88
N ILE A 509 25.66 -2.58 -29.87
CA ILE A 509 24.51 -2.91 -29.03
C ILE A 509 24.14 -1.69 -28.18
N LYS A 510 22.88 -1.26 -28.28
CA LYS A 510 22.34 -0.11 -27.55
C LYS A 510 21.81 -0.52 -26.18
N TYR A 511 20.96 -1.55 -26.13
CA TYR A 511 20.42 -2.11 -24.90
C TYR A 511 19.92 -3.53 -25.13
N ILE A 512 19.72 -4.28 -24.05
CA ILE A 512 18.88 -5.48 -24.04
C ILE A 512 17.62 -5.24 -23.21
N SER A 513 16.51 -5.86 -23.61
CA SER A 513 15.27 -5.87 -22.86
C SER A 513 14.86 -7.31 -22.56
N ILE A 514 14.62 -7.61 -21.29
CA ILE A 514 14.28 -8.93 -20.77
C ILE A 514 12.80 -8.96 -20.40
N GLN A 515 12.07 -9.91 -20.98
CA GLN A 515 10.69 -10.20 -20.63
C GLN A 515 10.61 -11.55 -19.94
N ALA A 516 10.00 -11.57 -18.75
CA ALA A 516 9.71 -12.79 -18.00
C ALA A 516 8.80 -13.75 -18.81
N PRO A 517 8.91 -15.07 -18.60
CA PRO A 517 8.02 -16.04 -19.23
C PRO A 517 6.55 -15.78 -18.87
N ASN A 518 5.63 -16.25 -19.71
CA ASN A 518 4.21 -16.25 -19.35
C ASN A 518 3.93 -17.34 -18.31
N GLY A 519 3.25 -17.00 -17.23
CA GLY A 519 2.89 -17.97 -16.20
C GLY A 519 1.67 -18.82 -16.55
N THR A 520 1.72 -20.10 -16.18
CA THR A 520 0.61 -21.06 -16.31
C THR A 520 -0.32 -20.94 -15.11
N TYR A 521 -1.63 -20.80 -15.35
CA TYR A 521 -2.62 -20.69 -14.27
C TYR A 521 -3.20 -22.04 -13.88
N TYR A 522 -3.24 -22.29 -12.58
CA TYR A 522 -3.84 -23.46 -11.95
C TYR A 522 -5.00 -22.99 -11.06
N PRO A 523 -6.25 -23.03 -11.56
CA PRO A 523 -7.41 -22.64 -10.77
C PRO A 523 -7.62 -23.64 -9.63
N SER A 524 -8.21 -23.18 -8.51
CA SER A 524 -8.56 -24.04 -7.37
C SER A 524 -9.38 -25.28 -7.78
N THR A 525 -10.12 -25.22 -8.88
CA THR A 525 -10.89 -26.35 -9.43
C THR A 525 -10.05 -27.56 -9.83
N TYR A 526 -8.75 -27.38 -10.10
CA TYR A 526 -7.85 -28.46 -10.52
C TYR A 526 -7.19 -29.21 -9.36
N PHE A 527 -7.29 -28.68 -8.14
CA PHE A 527 -6.67 -29.31 -6.97
C PHE A 527 -7.58 -30.39 -6.39
N ALA A 528 -7.01 -31.52 -5.98
CA ALA A 528 -7.68 -32.55 -5.20
C ALA A 528 -7.69 -32.13 -3.71
N LEU A 529 -8.85 -32.22 -3.06
CA LEU A 529 -9.01 -31.82 -1.66
C LEU A 529 -8.65 -32.98 -0.72
N THR A 530 -8.11 -32.63 0.45
CA THR A 530 -7.81 -33.59 1.52
C THR A 530 -8.31 -33.06 2.88
N GLY A 531 -8.63 -33.98 3.79
CA GLY A 531 -9.04 -33.63 5.15
C GLY A 531 -10.30 -32.77 5.22
N SER A 532 -10.21 -31.66 5.96
CA SER A 532 -11.32 -30.72 6.20
C SER A 532 -11.52 -29.66 5.10
N ALA A 533 -10.63 -29.58 4.12
CA ALA A 533 -10.71 -28.58 3.07
C ALA A 533 -11.95 -28.78 2.20
N ASN A 534 -12.62 -27.69 1.85
CA ASN A 534 -13.81 -27.71 1.01
C ASN A 534 -13.68 -26.73 -0.15
N ARG A 535 -14.44 -26.96 -1.22
CA ARG A 535 -14.55 -26.02 -2.34
C ARG A 535 -15.92 -25.37 -2.33
N THR A 536 -15.92 -24.05 -2.39
CA THR A 536 -17.14 -23.24 -2.38
C THR A 536 -17.19 -22.39 -3.65
N ARG A 537 -18.34 -22.41 -4.33
CA ARG A 537 -18.61 -21.48 -5.43
C ARG A 537 -18.93 -20.11 -4.83
N CYS A 538 -18.25 -19.09 -5.30
CA CYS A 538 -18.45 -17.73 -4.84
C CYS A 538 -19.64 -17.08 -5.55
N HIS A 539 -20.10 -15.95 -5.03
CA HIS A 539 -21.14 -15.15 -5.66
C HIS A 539 -20.66 -14.63 -7.03
N GLN A 540 -21.63 -14.20 -7.83
CA GLN A 540 -21.37 -13.74 -9.19
C GLN A 540 -20.29 -12.64 -9.20
N ASP A 541 -19.31 -12.80 -10.09
CA ASP A 541 -18.19 -11.87 -10.29
C ASP A 541 -17.12 -11.78 -9.18
N LEU A 542 -17.14 -12.70 -8.20
CA LEU A 542 -16.16 -12.80 -7.11
C LEU A 542 -15.24 -14.03 -7.24
N CYS A 543 -14.27 -14.18 -6.32
CA CYS A 543 -13.21 -15.18 -6.38
C CYS A 543 -12.53 -15.24 -7.77
N LYS A 544 -12.28 -14.07 -8.35
CA LYS A 544 -11.72 -13.96 -9.69
C LYS A 544 -10.28 -14.43 -9.71
N PRO A 545 -9.82 -15.06 -10.81
CA PRO A 545 -10.54 -15.31 -12.05
C PRO A 545 -11.40 -16.61 -12.05
N VAL A 546 -11.46 -17.36 -10.95
CA VAL A 546 -11.99 -18.74 -10.95
C VAL A 546 -13.50 -18.82 -10.70
N GLY A 547 -14.04 -17.95 -9.85
CA GLY A 547 -15.44 -18.04 -9.37
C GLY A 547 -15.64 -19.07 -8.26
N SER A 548 -14.57 -19.68 -7.75
CA SER A 548 -14.59 -20.57 -6.60
C SER A 548 -13.30 -20.49 -5.80
N LYS A 549 -13.39 -20.86 -4.52
CA LYS A 549 -12.26 -20.90 -3.59
C LYS A 549 -12.23 -22.21 -2.82
N ILE A 550 -11.06 -22.55 -2.30
CA ILE A 550 -10.88 -23.64 -1.33
C ILE A 550 -10.73 -23.03 0.05
N GLY A 551 -11.66 -23.37 0.94
CA GLY A 551 -11.68 -22.94 2.35
C GLY A 551 -11.35 -24.08 3.30
N ASN A 552 -11.44 -23.80 4.60
CA ASN A 552 -11.11 -24.74 5.68
C ASN A 552 -9.70 -25.36 5.58
N ILE A 553 -8.75 -24.59 5.04
CA ILE A 553 -7.36 -25.02 4.91
C ILE A 553 -6.73 -25.03 6.31
N SER A 554 -6.18 -26.17 6.72
CA SER A 554 -5.66 -26.42 8.07
C SER A 554 -4.38 -27.28 7.99
N PRO A 555 -3.68 -27.55 9.11
CA PRO A 555 -2.53 -28.46 9.10
C PRO A 555 -2.88 -29.88 8.64
N SER A 556 -4.13 -30.33 8.81
CA SER A 556 -4.60 -31.68 8.46
C SER A 556 -5.55 -31.72 7.25
N GLY A 557 -5.83 -30.59 6.61
CA GLY A 557 -6.72 -30.50 5.46
C GLY A 557 -6.28 -29.42 4.49
N GLY A 558 -6.19 -29.76 3.20
CA GLY A 558 -5.65 -28.85 2.19
C GLY A 558 -6.03 -29.27 0.78
N ALA A 559 -5.19 -28.90 -0.17
CA ALA A 559 -5.42 -29.18 -1.58
C ALA A 559 -4.11 -29.51 -2.28
N SER A 560 -4.10 -30.49 -3.18
CA SER A 560 -2.91 -30.88 -3.92
C SER A 560 -3.14 -30.98 -5.42
N ILE A 561 -2.07 -30.80 -6.18
CA ILE A 561 -2.07 -30.98 -7.64
C ILE A 561 -0.72 -31.55 -8.07
N SER A 562 -0.74 -32.38 -9.11
CA SER A 562 0.47 -32.79 -9.82
C SER A 562 0.60 -31.92 -11.08
N MET A 563 1.59 -31.03 -11.08
CA MET A 563 1.85 -30.14 -12.21
C MET A 563 2.81 -30.83 -13.19
N PRO A 564 2.41 -31.07 -14.44
CA PRO A 564 3.29 -31.72 -15.41
C PRO A 564 4.50 -30.83 -15.73
N ARG A 565 5.69 -31.43 -15.90
CA ARG A 565 6.87 -30.70 -16.36
C ARG A 565 6.93 -30.65 -17.88
N GLY A 566 7.09 -29.46 -18.41
CA GLY A 566 7.42 -29.22 -19.81
C GLY A 566 8.92 -29.46 -20.11
N PRO A 567 9.28 -29.73 -21.38
CA PRO A 567 10.68 -29.84 -21.80
C PRO A 567 11.47 -28.52 -21.67
N SER A 568 10.77 -27.39 -21.57
CA SER A 568 11.33 -26.05 -21.32
C SER A 568 11.52 -25.74 -19.84
N ASP A 569 11.12 -26.64 -18.93
CA ASP A 569 11.15 -26.36 -17.51
C ASP A 569 12.57 -26.43 -16.95
N ARG A 570 12.91 -25.39 -16.20
CA ARG A 570 14.15 -25.30 -15.45
C ARG A 570 13.86 -25.60 -13.97
N ALA A 571 14.67 -26.46 -13.37
CA ALA A 571 14.65 -26.67 -11.92
C ALA A 571 15.18 -25.44 -11.18
N GLY A 572 14.70 -25.23 -9.96
CA GLY A 572 15.05 -24.07 -9.14
C GLY A 572 13.83 -23.21 -8.78
N PRO A 573 14.04 -22.13 -8.00
CA PRO A 573 12.96 -21.30 -7.49
C PRO A 573 12.08 -20.71 -8.59
N LYS A 574 10.77 -20.69 -8.39
CA LYS A 574 9.77 -20.15 -9.31
C LYS A 574 9.00 -19.00 -8.67
N TYR A 575 8.79 -17.93 -9.42
CA TYR A 575 7.85 -16.89 -9.00
C TYR A 575 6.42 -17.42 -9.19
N VAL A 576 5.62 -17.26 -8.16
CA VAL A 576 4.22 -17.71 -8.11
C VAL A 576 3.35 -16.57 -7.63
N GLU A 577 2.29 -16.28 -8.37
CA GLU A 577 1.21 -15.40 -7.92
C GLU A 577 0.09 -16.28 -7.36
N ILE A 578 -0.34 -15.99 -6.13
CA ILE A 578 -1.41 -16.70 -5.43
C ILE A 578 -2.62 -15.79 -5.37
N ASP A 579 -3.73 -16.25 -5.91
CA ASP A 579 -5.02 -15.62 -5.75
C ASP A 579 -5.71 -16.19 -4.51
N PHE A 580 -6.13 -15.32 -3.59
CA PHE A 580 -6.67 -15.71 -2.29
C PHE A 580 -7.82 -14.80 -1.83
N THR A 581 -8.62 -15.29 -0.88
CA THR A 581 -9.59 -14.49 -0.12
C THR A 581 -9.29 -14.55 1.38
N ASN A 582 -9.30 -13.39 2.04
CA ASN A 582 -8.88 -13.22 3.43
C ASN A 582 -9.45 -11.93 4.06
N ASN A 583 -10.65 -11.53 3.68
CA ASN A 583 -11.24 -10.29 4.18
C ASN A 583 -11.88 -10.45 5.57
N ASP A 584 -12.41 -11.64 5.86
CA ASP A 584 -13.18 -11.98 7.07
C ASP A 584 -12.40 -11.78 8.36
N ILE A 585 -11.07 -11.91 8.31
CA ILE A 585 -10.23 -11.73 9.48
C ILE A 585 -10.15 -10.31 10.00
N ALA A 586 -10.46 -9.31 9.16
CA ALA A 586 -10.50 -7.91 9.59
C ALA A 586 -11.40 -7.76 10.83
N LEU A 587 -12.53 -8.48 10.85
CA LEU A 587 -13.47 -8.42 11.97
C LEU A 587 -12.96 -9.12 13.23
N SER A 588 -12.31 -10.27 13.04
CA SER A 588 -11.86 -11.11 14.16
C SER A 588 -10.57 -10.65 14.83
N THR A 589 -9.73 -9.90 14.12
CA THR A 589 -8.37 -9.60 14.58
C THR A 589 -8.08 -8.11 14.78
N SER A 590 -8.90 -7.19 14.24
CA SER A 590 -8.64 -5.75 14.35
C SER A 590 -8.72 -5.19 15.77
N TRP A 591 -9.52 -5.81 16.66
CA TRP A 591 -9.68 -5.42 18.07
C TRP A 591 -8.85 -6.27 19.04
N THR A 592 -8.08 -7.24 18.54
CA THR A 592 -7.31 -8.17 19.38
C THR A 592 -5.81 -8.01 19.12
N ASN A 593 -5.01 -9.04 19.41
CA ASN A 593 -3.57 -9.02 19.13
C ASN A 593 -3.23 -9.37 17.67
N GLY A 594 -4.21 -9.22 16.78
CA GLY A 594 -4.16 -9.44 15.34
C GLY A 594 -3.14 -8.61 14.58
N THR A 595 -2.62 -9.19 13.50
CA THR A 595 -1.85 -8.51 12.45
C THR A 595 -2.68 -8.25 11.18
N ASN A 596 -3.96 -8.63 11.14
CA ASN A 596 -4.78 -8.62 9.93
C ASN A 596 -4.17 -9.48 8.79
N THR A 597 -3.61 -10.64 9.15
CA THR A 597 -3.07 -11.62 8.21
C THR A 597 -3.53 -13.04 8.52
N ARG A 598 -3.51 -13.93 7.51
CA ARG A 598 -3.58 -15.39 7.68
C ARG A 598 -2.38 -16.06 7.04
N ASN A 599 -1.96 -17.17 7.65
CA ASN A 599 -0.93 -18.02 7.09
C ASN A 599 -1.51 -18.87 5.94
N LEU A 600 -0.63 -19.28 5.02
CA LEU A 600 -0.84 -20.34 4.06
C LEU A 600 0.51 -20.99 3.81
N THR A 601 0.57 -22.31 3.71
CA THR A 601 1.78 -23.04 3.33
C THR A 601 1.62 -23.67 1.96
N ILE A 602 2.63 -23.50 1.12
CA ILE A 602 2.72 -24.21 -0.16
C ILE A 602 3.97 -25.07 -0.12
N ALA A 603 3.78 -26.38 -0.24
CA ALA A 603 4.86 -27.34 -0.40
C ALA A 603 4.99 -27.74 -1.86
N VAL A 604 6.20 -27.69 -2.41
CA VAL A 604 6.52 -28.19 -3.75
C VAL A 604 7.59 -29.25 -3.62
N ASN A 605 7.27 -30.49 -3.98
CA ASN A 605 8.15 -31.65 -3.80
C ASN A 605 8.80 -31.68 -2.40
N GLU A 606 7.99 -31.57 -1.34
CA GLU A 606 8.38 -31.57 0.08
C GLU A 606 9.07 -30.29 0.59
N VAL A 607 9.48 -29.36 -0.28
CA VAL A 607 10.01 -28.06 0.14
C VAL A 607 8.85 -27.13 0.46
N THR A 608 8.71 -26.74 1.73
CA THR A 608 7.57 -25.96 2.23
C THR A 608 7.93 -24.49 2.41
N THR A 609 7.08 -23.61 1.89
CA THR A 609 7.16 -22.15 2.09
C THR A 609 5.90 -21.69 2.82
N ARG A 610 6.06 -20.99 3.95
CA ARG A 610 4.96 -20.27 4.61
C ARG A 610 4.82 -18.87 4.03
N ILE A 611 3.58 -18.44 3.89
CA ILE A 611 3.19 -17.17 3.32
C ILE A 611 2.19 -16.54 4.28
N GLU A 612 2.44 -15.28 4.62
CA GLU A 612 1.56 -14.50 5.47
C GLU A 612 0.81 -13.48 4.61
N LEU A 613 -0.47 -13.77 4.38
CA LEU A 613 -1.32 -13.05 3.44
C LEU A 613 -2.07 -11.92 4.15
N PRO A 614 -2.03 -10.67 3.64
CA PRO A 614 -2.80 -9.54 4.18
C PRO A 614 -4.30 -9.70 3.94
N ILE A 615 -5.10 -8.72 4.35
CA ILE A 615 -6.52 -8.65 3.99
C ILE A 615 -6.64 -8.61 2.47
N SER A 616 -7.55 -9.43 1.93
CA SER A 616 -7.98 -9.31 0.54
C SER A 616 -9.23 -8.44 0.46
N GLY A 617 -9.46 -7.80 -0.68
CA GLY A 617 -10.79 -7.31 -1.02
C GLY A 617 -11.16 -5.87 -0.68
N ARG A 618 -12.22 -5.43 -1.36
CA ARG A 618 -12.58 -4.01 -1.57
C ARG A 618 -14.04 -3.73 -1.22
N SER A 619 -14.61 -4.51 -0.33
CA SER A 619 -15.99 -4.45 0.10
C SER A 619 -16.16 -5.16 1.43
N SER A 620 -17.26 -4.87 2.13
CA SER A 620 -17.65 -5.57 3.35
C SER A 620 -18.93 -6.37 3.11
N GLU A 621 -19.12 -7.45 3.86
CA GLU A 621 -20.33 -8.26 3.78
C GLU A 621 -21.42 -7.84 4.75
N LEU A 622 -21.11 -6.95 5.69
CA LEU A 622 -22.06 -6.50 6.70
C LEU A 622 -23.31 -5.88 6.06
N PHE A 623 -23.15 -5.08 5.00
CA PHE A 623 -24.26 -4.44 4.29
C PHE A 623 -24.31 -4.74 2.79
N SER A 624 -23.41 -5.60 2.30
CA SER A 624 -23.43 -6.12 0.93
C SER A 624 -23.28 -7.65 0.92
N PRO A 625 -24.31 -8.41 1.35
CA PRO A 625 -24.24 -9.87 1.42
C PRO A 625 -23.81 -10.50 0.09
N GLY A 626 -22.81 -11.37 0.16
CA GLY A 626 -22.25 -12.05 -0.98
C GLY A 626 -21.45 -11.17 -1.93
N ARG A 627 -20.84 -10.08 -1.43
CA ARG A 627 -20.06 -9.14 -2.24
C ARG A 627 -18.74 -8.70 -1.62
N GLY A 628 -18.33 -9.20 -0.46
CA GLY A 628 -17.17 -8.66 0.29
C GLY A 628 -16.15 -9.68 0.77
N TRP A 629 -16.56 -10.86 1.24
CA TRP A 629 -15.63 -11.85 1.79
C TRP A 629 -14.85 -12.57 0.70
N GLU A 630 -15.35 -12.48 -0.54
CA GLU A 630 -14.92 -13.29 -1.67
C GLU A 630 -14.10 -12.49 -2.69
N ASP A 631 -13.76 -11.25 -2.37
CA ASP A 631 -12.90 -10.44 -3.21
C ASP A 631 -11.45 -10.95 -3.17
N THR A 632 -10.92 -11.18 -4.36
CA THR A 632 -9.60 -11.76 -4.53
C THR A 632 -8.49 -10.73 -4.38
N GLY A 633 -7.51 -11.06 -3.55
CA GLY A 633 -6.18 -10.45 -3.56
C GLY A 633 -5.19 -11.36 -4.28
N THR A 634 -4.12 -10.78 -4.83
CA THR A 634 -3.03 -11.54 -5.44
C THR A 634 -1.75 -11.28 -4.67
N PHE A 635 -1.02 -12.34 -4.33
CA PHE A 635 0.24 -12.28 -3.59
C PHE A 635 1.35 -12.98 -4.38
N GLY A 636 2.45 -12.27 -4.65
CA GLY A 636 3.63 -12.82 -5.30
C GLY A 636 4.63 -13.40 -4.31
N VAL A 637 5.09 -14.62 -4.56
CA VAL A 637 6.08 -15.32 -3.73
C VAL A 637 7.08 -16.09 -4.61
N LEU A 638 8.30 -16.29 -4.13
CA LEU A 638 9.25 -17.22 -4.74
C LEU A 638 9.15 -18.55 -4.00
N LEU A 639 8.82 -19.62 -4.74
CA LEU A 639 8.70 -20.97 -4.21
C LEU A 639 9.85 -21.85 -4.71
N ASP A 640 10.48 -22.57 -3.78
CA ASP A 640 11.51 -23.56 -4.08
C ASP A 640 10.92 -24.94 -4.42
N GLY A 641 11.78 -25.94 -4.67
CA GLY A 641 11.37 -27.34 -4.81
C GLY A 641 10.98 -27.77 -6.23
N PHE A 642 10.73 -26.85 -7.15
CA PHE A 642 10.41 -27.15 -8.55
C PHE A 642 11.55 -27.86 -9.28
N GLY A 643 11.19 -28.88 -10.08
CA GLY A 643 12.14 -29.65 -10.87
C GLY A 643 13.11 -30.52 -10.06
N THR A 644 12.88 -30.71 -8.75
CA THR A 644 13.71 -31.60 -7.93
C THR A 644 13.48 -33.07 -8.30
N GLY A 645 14.56 -33.85 -8.36
CA GLY A 645 14.54 -35.26 -8.75
C GLY A 645 14.20 -35.53 -10.24
N LYS A 646 14.16 -36.81 -10.62
CA LYS A 646 13.88 -37.27 -12.00
C LYS A 646 12.38 -37.46 -12.29
N LYS A 647 11.48 -36.86 -11.50
CA LYS A 647 10.03 -36.99 -11.72
C LYS A 647 9.62 -36.24 -13.01
N THR A 648 8.49 -36.60 -13.61
CA THR A 648 7.93 -35.92 -14.79
C THR A 648 6.93 -34.82 -14.43
N SER A 649 6.71 -34.60 -13.14
CA SER A 649 5.76 -33.66 -12.57
C SER A 649 6.28 -33.15 -11.24
N ASP A 650 5.81 -31.98 -10.83
CA ASP A 650 6.02 -31.42 -9.50
C ASP A 650 4.74 -31.55 -8.68
N GLU A 651 4.88 -32.09 -7.48
CA GLU A 651 3.76 -32.22 -6.55
C GLU A 651 3.64 -30.94 -5.73
N VAL A 652 2.49 -30.27 -5.81
CA VAL A 652 2.22 -29.02 -5.10
C VAL A 652 1.08 -29.25 -4.12
N ILE A 653 1.30 -28.87 -2.86
CA ILE A 653 0.34 -29.01 -1.76
C ILE A 653 0.12 -27.65 -1.11
N VAL A 654 -1.11 -27.14 -1.18
CA VAL A 654 -1.60 -25.98 -0.44
C VAL A 654 -2.18 -26.45 0.89
N SER A 655 -1.68 -25.93 2.00
CA SER A 655 -2.05 -26.33 3.36
C SER A 655 -1.88 -25.16 4.34
N ASN A 656 -1.98 -25.40 5.64
CA ASN A 656 -1.63 -24.43 6.70
C ASN A 656 -0.76 -25.08 7.78
N ILE A 657 0.26 -25.86 7.40
CA ILE A 657 1.16 -26.56 8.32
C ILE A 657 1.96 -25.52 9.14
N GLY A 658 1.99 -25.66 10.47
CA GLY A 658 2.62 -24.68 11.37
C GLY A 658 1.78 -23.43 11.59
N GLY A 659 0.63 -23.31 10.93
CA GLY A 659 -0.30 -22.21 11.08
C GLY A 659 -1.22 -22.34 12.31
N GLU A 660 -1.24 -23.49 12.99
CA GLU A 660 -2.04 -23.75 14.19
C GLU A 660 -1.70 -22.84 15.38
N HIS A 661 -0.51 -22.25 15.38
CA HIS A 661 -0.05 -21.29 16.38
C HIS A 661 -0.38 -19.83 16.02
N GLY A 662 -0.95 -19.60 14.83
CA GLY A 662 -1.46 -18.30 14.42
C GLY A 662 -2.76 -17.96 15.14
N ILE A 663 -3.16 -16.68 15.08
CA ILE A 663 -4.40 -16.18 15.70
C ILE A 663 -5.64 -16.86 15.10
N GLN A 664 -5.55 -17.23 13.82
CA GLN A 664 -6.56 -18.04 13.14
C GLN A 664 -5.94 -19.41 12.81
N PRO A 665 -6.54 -20.52 13.25
CA PRO A 665 -5.99 -21.87 13.00
C PRO A 665 -6.15 -22.32 11.55
N GLN A 666 -7.01 -21.63 10.79
CA GLN A 666 -7.25 -21.86 9.38
C GLN A 666 -6.45 -20.87 8.53
N GLY A 667 -5.94 -21.35 7.40
CA GLY A 667 -5.22 -20.52 6.45
C GLY A 667 -6.16 -19.65 5.60
N ALA A 668 -5.59 -18.72 4.86
CA ALA A 668 -6.36 -17.93 3.88
C ALA A 668 -7.00 -18.85 2.83
N GLU A 669 -8.14 -18.45 2.30
CA GLU A 669 -8.84 -19.28 1.32
C GLU A 669 -8.18 -19.14 -0.05
N PHE A 670 -8.01 -20.27 -0.74
CA PHE A 670 -7.22 -20.36 -1.96
C PHE A 670 -8.10 -20.34 -3.22
N VAL A 671 -7.93 -19.34 -4.08
CA VAL A 671 -8.67 -19.19 -5.34
C VAL A 671 -7.95 -19.86 -6.51
N GLY A 672 -6.62 -19.73 -6.57
CA GLY A 672 -5.79 -20.31 -7.62
C GLY A 672 -4.36 -19.81 -7.55
N MET A 673 -3.48 -20.30 -8.43
CA MET A 673 -2.12 -19.79 -8.54
C MET A 673 -1.61 -19.75 -9.98
N ARG A 674 -0.70 -18.81 -10.26
CA ARG A 674 0.05 -18.71 -11.51
C ARG A 674 1.52 -19.02 -11.27
N VAL A 675 2.08 -19.98 -12.00
CA VAL A 675 3.49 -20.37 -11.89
C VAL A 675 4.24 -19.90 -13.15
N PHE A 676 5.33 -19.14 -12.97
CA PHE A 676 6.10 -18.49 -14.04
C PHE A 676 7.39 -19.21 -14.43
#